data_AF-A0A8C9G108-F1
#
_entry.id   AF-A0A8C9G108-F1
#
_cell.length_a   1.000
_cell.length_b   1.000
_cell.length_c   1.000
_cell.angle_alpha   90.00
_cell.angle_beta   90.00
_cell.angle_gamma   90.00
#
_symmetry.space_group_name_H-M   'P 1'
#
loop_
_entity.id
_entity.type
_entity.pdbx_description
1 polymer ?
#
loop_
_entity_poly.entity_id
_entity_poly.type
_entity_poly.pdbx_seq_one_letter_code
_entity_poly.pdbx_strand_id
1 'polypeptide(L)'
;MSYVSCALRVAAPRRLPAPWRSPRPYSSTRGPTAEKSVPYQKTLKEESNGSTGPSRPPPASAEVVVIGGGSLGCQTTYHLAKLGVTNVVLLERDRLTAGTTWHTAGLLWQLRPSDVEVELLAHTRDVVSRDLPAETGLHTGWVQNGGLFIASNKQRLDEYKRLMSLGKVYGVESHVLTPAQTKELYPLMNVDDLYGTLYVPKDGTMDPAGTCSTLARAAAARGATIIENCPVTGIQVRTDDFGVKRVHAVETAHGTIQTPCVVNCAGVWARALGRLAGVHVPLVAMHHAYVVTERIEGIQNMPNVRDHDASVYLRLQGDALSVGGYESNPIFWEEVSEKFAFSLFDLDWDVFMQHIQGAINRVPVLERTGIKSTVCGPESFTADHKPLMGEAPEVRGFFLGCGFNSAGMMLGGGCGKELAHWIIHGRPEKDMYGYDIRRFHHSLTDNNRWIRERSHESYAKNYSVVFPHDEPLAGRNMRKDPLHEELLQQGCVFQERHGWERPGWFSPGGAAPVLDYDYYGAYSWEQHKDYTYNKLLADEYTFDFPPHHNIIKKECLTCRNALALFDMSYFGKFYLVGPEATKAANWLFSADVSKAPGSTVYTCMLNKRGGVESDLTVSRISSGDPSSPLAPAFQGDGYYLAIGGAVAQHNWSHITTVLQDMKLQCKLIDCSEELGMMSLQGPLSRTVLQELLDTDLSNEAFPFSTHRLVKAAGCTGTDIGMQTSALMIRHWKQAWHSPASSSPAFPSWDGRLWKPKKLPASSAASSASPRMRRCQCSALRPSGGMARWWATSAGQILALPLTKPSPTVTSVILRGDL
;
A
#
# COMPACT_ATOMS: atom_id res chain seq x y z
N MET A 1 32.25 2.35 -26.22
CA MET A 1 32.27 1.06 -26.93
C MET A 1 32.69 -0.12 -26.03
N SER A 2 33.59 0.05 -25.07
CA SER A 2 33.99 -1.00 -24.11
C SER A 2 32.91 -1.40 -23.08
N TYR A 3 31.99 -0.49 -22.72
CA TYR A 3 30.98 -0.73 -21.68
C TYR A 3 29.75 -1.54 -22.14
N VAL A 4 29.29 -1.37 -23.38
CA VAL A 4 28.14 -2.14 -23.91
C VAL A 4 28.54 -3.57 -24.31
N SER A 5 29.81 -3.79 -24.65
CA SER A 5 30.35 -5.12 -24.93
C SER A 5 30.68 -5.93 -23.66
N CYS A 6 30.81 -5.28 -22.49
CA CYS A 6 31.11 -5.94 -21.21
C CYS A 6 29.85 -6.48 -20.54
N ALA A 7 28.73 -5.74 -20.61
CA ALA A 7 27.42 -6.18 -20.13
C ALA A 7 26.86 -7.41 -20.87
N LEU A 8 27.42 -7.76 -22.04
CA LEU A 8 27.03 -8.91 -22.85
C LEU A 8 27.99 -10.12 -22.75
N ARG A 9 28.97 -10.13 -21.83
CA ARG A 9 30.05 -11.16 -21.82
C ARG A 9 30.37 -11.86 -20.49
N VAL A 10 29.60 -11.67 -19.41
CA VAL A 10 29.92 -12.32 -18.13
C VAL A 10 28.77 -13.20 -17.66
N ALA A 11 28.78 -14.45 -18.09
CA ALA A 11 28.12 -15.57 -17.41
C ALA A 11 28.82 -16.88 -17.85
N ALA A 12 29.70 -17.40 -16.98
CA ALA A 12 30.23 -18.76 -17.10
C ALA A 12 30.24 -19.40 -15.71
N PRO A 13 29.85 -20.68 -15.58
CA PRO A 13 29.45 -21.25 -14.31
C PRO A 13 30.68 -21.57 -13.44
N ARG A 14 30.66 -21.11 -12.18
CA ARG A 14 31.57 -21.61 -11.14
C ARG A 14 30.80 -22.50 -10.16
N ARG A 15 31.47 -23.60 -9.82
CA ARG A 15 31.02 -24.72 -9.00
C ARG A 15 30.40 -24.28 -7.68
N LEU A 16 29.28 -24.94 -7.35
CA LEU A 16 28.60 -24.94 -6.06
C LEU A 16 29.60 -25.10 -4.89
N PRO A 17 29.51 -24.27 -3.82
CA PRO A 17 30.03 -24.65 -2.53
C PRO A 17 29.05 -25.60 -1.82
N ALA A 18 29.63 -26.56 -1.11
CA ALA A 18 28.97 -27.60 -0.32
C ALA A 18 27.94 -27.06 0.70
N PRO A 19 26.96 -27.88 1.12
CA PRO A 19 25.86 -27.44 1.98
C PRO A 19 26.37 -27.03 3.37
N TRP A 20 26.09 -25.80 3.74
CA TRP A 20 26.30 -25.32 5.10
C TRP A 20 25.24 -25.91 6.03
N ARG A 21 25.71 -26.35 7.19
CA ARG A 21 24.99 -27.13 8.19
C ARG A 21 23.75 -26.38 8.69
N SER A 22 22.69 -27.16 8.84
CA SER A 22 21.44 -26.82 9.53
C SER A 22 21.69 -26.17 10.90
N PRO A 23 20.98 -25.07 11.23
CA PRO A 23 20.96 -24.58 12.59
C PRO A 23 20.22 -25.60 13.46
N ARG A 24 20.90 -26.12 14.49
CA ARG A 24 20.26 -26.84 15.58
C ARG A 24 19.34 -25.87 16.34
N PRO A 25 18.14 -26.30 16.76
CA PRO A 25 17.32 -25.51 17.66
C PRO A 25 17.98 -25.54 19.04
N TYR A 26 18.54 -24.42 19.48
CA TYR A 26 18.87 -24.24 20.89
C TYR A 26 17.64 -23.67 21.60
N SER A 27 17.05 -24.55 22.40
CA SER A 27 16.10 -24.24 23.46
C SER A 27 16.68 -23.13 24.36
N SER A 28 16.09 -21.93 24.29
CA SER A 28 16.15 -20.97 25.38
C SER A 28 14.92 -21.20 26.25
N THR A 29 15.13 -21.79 27.42
CA THR A 29 14.14 -21.89 28.48
C THR A 29 13.80 -20.50 29.02
N ARG A 30 12.80 -19.85 28.43
CA ARG A 30 11.85 -18.99 29.14
C ARG A 30 10.47 -19.55 28.83
N GLY A 31 9.81 -20.07 29.86
CA GLY A 31 8.48 -20.66 29.74
C GLY A 31 7.45 -19.65 29.22
N PRO A 32 6.27 -20.12 28.79
CA PRO A 32 5.20 -19.24 28.31
C PRO A 32 4.90 -18.17 29.38
N THR A 33 4.91 -16.91 28.95
CA THR A 33 4.43 -15.77 29.74
C THR A 33 3.02 -16.05 30.23
N ALA A 34 2.79 -15.90 31.54
CA ALA A 34 1.54 -16.27 32.18
C ALA A 34 0.37 -15.42 31.63
N GLU A 35 -0.61 -16.07 31.00
CA GLU A 35 -1.86 -15.44 30.61
C GLU A 35 -2.64 -15.05 31.87
N LYS A 36 -3.00 -13.77 32.02
CA LYS A 36 -3.92 -13.32 33.07
C LYS A 36 -5.31 -13.17 32.47
N SER A 37 -6.26 -13.96 32.95
CA SER A 37 -7.68 -13.74 32.68
C SER A 37 -8.15 -12.50 33.43
N VAL A 38 -8.76 -11.55 32.71
CA VAL A 38 -9.37 -10.38 33.34
C VAL A 38 -10.78 -10.78 33.83
N PRO A 39 -11.13 -10.57 35.11
CA PRO A 39 -12.45 -10.94 35.63
C PRO A 39 -13.54 -10.00 35.08
N TYR A 40 -14.06 -10.32 33.88
CA TYR A 40 -15.06 -9.54 33.14
C TYR A 40 -16.52 -9.76 33.62
N GLN A 41 -16.73 -10.56 34.68
CA GLN A 41 -18.06 -10.90 35.19
C GLN A 41 -18.82 -9.74 35.87
N LYS A 42 -18.17 -8.62 36.21
CA LYS A 42 -18.80 -7.56 37.03
C LYS A 42 -19.48 -6.41 36.28
N THR A 43 -19.42 -6.36 34.94
CA THR A 43 -19.85 -5.15 34.19
C THR A 43 -21.01 -5.36 33.22
N LEU A 44 -21.49 -6.58 33.02
CA LEU A 44 -22.66 -6.88 32.19
C LEU A 44 -23.65 -7.70 33.01
N LYS A 45 -24.93 -7.32 32.98
CA LYS A 45 -26.02 -8.07 33.62
C LYS A 45 -25.91 -9.54 33.22
N GLU A 46 -25.76 -10.41 34.21
CA GLU A 46 -25.93 -11.85 34.04
C GLU A 46 -27.36 -12.11 33.56
N GLU A 47 -27.50 -12.46 32.27
CA GLU A 47 -28.61 -13.29 31.85
C GLU A 47 -28.19 -14.76 31.93
N SER A 48 -29.09 -15.54 32.49
CA SER A 48 -28.95 -16.88 33.03
C SER A 48 -28.53 -17.98 32.04
N ASN A 49 -27.80 -18.96 32.57
CA ASN A 49 -27.56 -20.33 32.11
C ASN A 49 -26.54 -20.54 30.97
N GLY A 50 -25.46 -21.24 31.33
CA GLY A 50 -24.38 -21.67 30.45
C GLY A 50 -24.84 -22.58 29.31
N SER A 51 -24.97 -21.99 28.14
CA SER A 51 -24.93 -22.70 26.86
C SER A 51 -23.48 -22.77 26.40
N THR A 52 -22.93 -23.98 26.26
CA THR A 52 -21.62 -24.25 25.63
C THR A 52 -21.69 -24.26 24.09
N GLY A 53 -22.81 -23.81 23.51
CA GLY A 53 -23.05 -23.76 22.07
C GLY A 53 -23.27 -22.34 21.55
N PRO A 54 -23.45 -22.19 20.22
CA PRO A 54 -23.57 -20.90 19.57
C PRO A 54 -24.79 -20.13 20.08
N SER A 55 -24.74 -18.79 20.06
CA SER A 55 -25.84 -17.95 20.54
C SER A 55 -27.16 -18.16 19.79
N ARG A 56 -27.09 -18.78 18.62
CA ARG A 56 -28.20 -19.35 17.84
C ARG A 56 -27.68 -20.41 16.86
N PRO A 57 -28.51 -21.36 16.39
CA PRO A 57 -28.08 -22.33 15.38
C PRO A 57 -27.60 -21.65 14.09
N PRO A 58 -26.49 -22.10 13.47
CA PRO A 58 -26.09 -21.65 12.14
C PRO A 58 -27.18 -21.94 11.09
N PRO A 59 -27.48 -21.00 10.17
CA PRO A 59 -28.40 -21.28 9.06
C PRO A 59 -27.77 -22.25 8.06
N ALA A 60 -28.60 -22.91 7.24
CA ALA A 60 -28.11 -23.82 6.21
C ALA A 60 -27.35 -23.10 5.08
N SER A 61 -27.69 -21.83 4.81
CA SER A 61 -27.05 -21.03 3.77
C SER A 61 -27.02 -19.53 4.10
N ALA A 62 -26.04 -18.84 3.52
CA ALA A 62 -25.83 -17.40 3.62
C ALA A 62 -25.33 -16.82 2.29
N GLU A 63 -25.74 -15.60 1.95
CA GLU A 63 -25.16 -14.90 0.78
C GLU A 63 -23.71 -14.49 1.06
N VAL A 64 -23.44 -14.05 2.29
CA VAL A 64 -22.11 -13.67 2.76
C VAL A 64 -21.92 -14.14 4.20
N VAL A 65 -20.80 -14.82 4.46
CA VAL A 65 -20.35 -15.15 5.82
C VAL A 65 -19.15 -14.27 6.19
N VAL A 66 -19.32 -13.40 7.17
CA VAL A 66 -18.26 -12.57 7.77
C VAL A 66 -17.71 -13.31 8.99
N ILE A 67 -16.40 -13.56 9.03
CA ILE A 67 -15.77 -14.33 10.11
C ILE A 67 -14.93 -13.38 10.98
N GLY A 68 -15.29 -13.25 12.25
CA GLY A 68 -14.69 -12.37 13.25
C GLY A 68 -15.61 -11.20 13.61
N GLY A 69 -16.02 -11.12 14.88
CA GLY A 69 -16.88 -10.11 15.49
C GLY A 69 -16.12 -8.95 16.14
N GLY A 70 -14.93 -8.63 15.64
CA GLY A 70 -14.23 -7.39 15.98
C GLY A 70 -14.78 -6.18 15.21
N SER A 71 -14.12 -5.03 15.38
CA SER A 71 -14.53 -3.75 14.78
C SER A 71 -14.87 -3.86 13.29
N LEU A 72 -13.95 -4.40 12.48
CA LEU A 72 -14.16 -4.47 11.04
C LEU A 72 -15.27 -5.46 10.65
N GLY A 73 -15.38 -6.60 11.34
CA GLY A 73 -16.45 -7.55 11.06
C GLY A 73 -17.82 -6.94 11.30
N CYS A 74 -18.00 -6.27 12.44
CA CYS A 74 -19.23 -5.53 12.74
C CYS A 74 -19.51 -4.43 11.71
N GLN A 75 -18.50 -3.65 11.31
CA GLN A 75 -18.63 -2.61 10.29
C GLN A 75 -19.02 -3.19 8.92
N THR A 76 -18.34 -4.26 8.48
CA THR A 76 -18.61 -4.92 7.20
C THR A 76 -20.02 -5.50 7.16
N THR A 77 -20.44 -6.21 8.21
CA THR A 77 -21.80 -6.74 8.33
C THR A 77 -22.85 -5.62 8.35
N TYR A 78 -22.61 -4.53 9.08
CA TYR A 78 -23.48 -3.36 9.08
C TYR A 78 -23.60 -2.72 7.68
N HIS A 79 -22.49 -2.50 6.99
CA HIS A 79 -22.50 -1.87 5.66
C HIS A 79 -23.12 -2.77 4.60
N LEU A 80 -22.86 -4.08 4.62
CA LEU A 80 -23.54 -5.04 3.73
C LEU A 80 -25.06 -5.00 3.93
N ALA A 81 -25.52 -5.06 5.18
CA ALA A 81 -26.95 -5.01 5.51
C ALA A 81 -27.58 -3.65 5.15
N LYS A 82 -26.87 -2.54 5.39
CA LYS A 82 -27.30 -1.18 5.03
C LYS A 82 -27.39 -0.96 3.51
N LEU A 83 -26.54 -1.63 2.74
CA LEU A 83 -26.58 -1.64 1.27
C LEU A 83 -27.59 -2.65 0.69
N GLY A 84 -28.36 -3.33 1.55
CA GLY A 84 -29.47 -4.19 1.15
C GLY A 84 -29.10 -5.64 0.84
N VAL A 85 -27.88 -6.09 1.20
CA VAL A 85 -27.54 -7.51 1.12
C VAL A 85 -28.35 -8.27 2.14
N THR A 86 -29.22 -9.15 1.67
CA THR A 86 -30.03 -10.04 2.50
C THR A 86 -29.24 -11.29 2.89
N ASN A 87 -29.52 -11.87 4.06
CA ASN A 87 -28.89 -13.11 4.52
C ASN A 87 -27.36 -13.04 4.70
N VAL A 88 -26.90 -11.98 5.39
CA VAL A 88 -25.52 -11.85 5.87
C VAL A 88 -25.39 -12.51 7.24
N VAL A 89 -24.39 -13.36 7.42
CA VAL A 89 -24.10 -14.03 8.71
C VAL A 89 -22.74 -13.59 9.22
N LEU A 90 -22.67 -13.09 10.46
CA LEU A 90 -21.42 -12.86 11.19
C LEU A 90 -21.21 -14.03 12.16
N LEU A 91 -20.08 -14.72 12.04
CA LEU A 91 -19.64 -15.75 12.97
C LEU A 91 -18.49 -15.23 13.84
N GLU A 92 -18.67 -15.27 15.15
CA GLU A 92 -17.66 -14.95 16.15
C GLU A 92 -17.38 -16.19 17.01
N ARG A 93 -16.10 -16.51 17.18
CA ARG A 93 -15.64 -17.70 17.91
C ARG A 93 -16.06 -17.65 19.37
N ASP A 94 -15.94 -16.48 19.99
CA ASP A 94 -16.30 -16.24 21.39
C ASP A 94 -17.42 -15.19 21.42
N ARG A 95 -17.23 -14.04 22.05
CA ARG A 95 -18.16 -12.91 21.98
C ARG A 95 -17.63 -11.77 21.12
N LEU A 96 -18.53 -10.88 20.69
CA LEU A 96 -18.17 -9.67 19.97
C LEU A 96 -17.06 -8.94 20.71
N THR A 97 -16.08 -8.44 19.95
CA THR A 97 -14.88 -7.74 20.40
C THR A 97 -13.79 -8.55 21.11
N ALA A 98 -13.96 -9.87 21.30
CA ALA A 98 -13.06 -10.74 22.08
C ALA A 98 -11.57 -10.74 21.66
N GLY A 99 -11.26 -10.35 20.43
CA GLY A 99 -9.88 -10.18 19.94
C GLY A 99 -9.23 -8.88 20.41
N THR A 100 -8.63 -8.15 19.48
CA THR A 100 -7.95 -6.87 19.76
C THR A 100 -8.91 -5.73 20.12
N THR A 101 -10.14 -5.78 19.59
CA THR A 101 -11.05 -4.62 19.57
C THR A 101 -11.40 -4.11 20.97
N TRP A 102 -11.63 -4.96 21.96
CA TRP A 102 -12.10 -4.51 23.27
C TRP A 102 -11.07 -3.66 24.05
N HIS A 103 -9.77 -3.86 23.80
CA HIS A 103 -8.69 -3.20 24.55
C HIS A 103 -7.98 -2.09 23.78
N THR A 104 -8.41 -1.75 22.56
CA THR A 104 -7.83 -0.62 21.79
C THR A 104 -8.09 0.74 22.45
N ALA A 105 -7.23 1.71 22.17
CA ALA A 105 -7.38 3.09 22.64
C ALA A 105 -8.57 3.84 21.97
N GLY A 106 -9.13 3.32 20.87
CA GLY A 106 -10.35 3.87 20.25
C GLY A 106 -10.19 5.30 19.69
N LEU A 107 -8.96 5.74 19.41
CA LEU A 107 -8.68 7.07 18.88
C LEU A 107 -9.04 7.17 17.39
N LEU A 108 -9.60 8.31 16.98
CA LEU A 108 -9.83 8.65 15.57
C LEU A 108 -9.10 9.94 15.23
N TRP A 109 -8.23 9.85 14.22
CA TRP A 109 -7.40 10.94 13.72
C TRP A 109 -7.73 11.16 12.25
N GLN A 110 -8.38 12.27 11.89
CA GLN A 110 -8.89 12.46 10.53
C GLN A 110 -7.81 12.78 9.49
N LEU A 111 -6.68 13.37 9.91
CA LEU A 111 -5.62 13.75 9.00
C LEU A 111 -4.55 12.66 8.89
N ARG A 112 -4.31 12.24 7.65
CA ARG A 112 -3.26 11.33 7.22
C ARG A 112 -2.67 11.83 5.90
N PRO A 113 -1.42 11.48 5.54
CA PRO A 113 -0.80 11.87 4.28
C PRO A 113 -1.35 11.05 3.09
N SER A 114 -2.67 10.90 3.01
CA SER A 114 -3.37 10.15 1.96
C SER A 114 -4.79 10.67 1.80
N ASP A 115 -5.11 11.09 0.59
CA ASP A 115 -6.42 11.49 0.10
C ASP A 115 -7.51 10.47 0.50
N VAL A 116 -7.30 9.21 0.13
CA VAL A 116 -8.25 8.12 0.37
C VAL A 116 -8.44 7.88 1.87
N GLU A 117 -7.36 7.89 2.67
CA GLU A 117 -7.48 7.71 4.12
C GLU A 117 -8.31 8.81 4.77
N VAL A 118 -8.09 10.07 4.41
CA VAL A 118 -8.88 11.20 4.95
C VAL A 118 -10.37 11.00 4.67
N GLU A 119 -10.73 10.52 3.48
CA GLU A 119 -12.12 10.22 3.15
C GLU A 119 -12.69 9.01 3.92
N LEU A 120 -11.89 7.95 4.11
CA LEU A 120 -12.28 6.78 4.91
C LEU A 120 -12.53 7.17 6.38
N LEU A 121 -11.65 8.00 6.94
CA LEU A 121 -11.72 8.49 8.31
C LEU A 121 -12.92 9.42 8.52
N ALA A 122 -13.19 10.29 7.55
CA ALA A 122 -14.40 11.11 7.55
C ALA A 122 -15.66 10.24 7.58
N HIS A 123 -15.69 9.15 6.81
CA HIS A 123 -16.81 8.20 6.86
C HIS A 123 -16.92 7.49 8.20
N THR A 124 -15.81 6.98 8.77
CA THR A 124 -15.84 6.36 10.10
C THR A 124 -16.38 7.31 11.16
N ARG A 125 -15.92 8.57 11.16
CA ARG A 125 -16.40 9.61 12.08
C ARG A 125 -17.90 9.82 11.94
N ASP A 126 -18.40 9.93 10.71
CA ASP A 126 -19.81 10.11 10.42
C ASP A 126 -20.66 8.92 10.91
N VAL A 127 -20.18 7.69 10.73
CA VAL A 127 -20.86 6.47 11.21
C VAL A 127 -21.02 6.52 12.73
N VAL A 128 -19.94 6.79 13.46
CA VAL A 128 -19.96 6.74 14.94
C VAL A 128 -20.63 7.95 15.57
N SER A 129 -20.48 9.15 14.99
CA SER A 129 -20.99 10.38 15.60
C SER A 129 -22.42 10.74 15.21
N ARG A 130 -22.90 10.27 14.05
CA ARG A 130 -24.18 10.69 13.47
C ARG A 130 -25.06 9.52 13.06
N ASP A 131 -24.57 8.63 12.19
CA ASP A 131 -25.45 7.66 11.53
C ASP A 131 -25.97 6.61 12.52
N LEU A 132 -25.11 6.00 13.33
CA LEU A 132 -25.53 4.99 14.31
C LEU A 132 -26.46 5.54 15.39
N PRO A 133 -26.19 6.71 16.02
CA PRO A 133 -27.16 7.32 16.93
C PRO A 133 -28.51 7.61 16.27
N ALA A 134 -28.51 8.13 15.03
CA ALA A 134 -29.74 8.42 14.31
C ALA A 134 -30.54 7.15 13.96
N GLU A 135 -29.87 6.06 13.60
CA GLU A 135 -30.51 4.80 13.20
C GLU A 135 -30.97 3.96 14.39
N THR A 136 -30.25 3.99 15.51
CA THR A 136 -30.47 3.06 16.63
C THR A 136 -31.03 3.73 17.89
N GLY A 137 -30.92 5.07 18.00
CA GLY A 137 -31.19 5.80 19.24
C GLY A 137 -30.16 5.56 20.35
N LEU A 138 -29.04 4.89 20.05
CA LEU A 138 -28.01 4.55 21.03
C LEU A 138 -26.77 5.44 20.86
N HIS A 139 -26.16 5.80 21.99
CA HIS A 139 -24.87 6.47 21.98
C HIS A 139 -23.74 5.47 21.68
N THR A 140 -22.84 5.81 20.76
CA THR A 140 -21.70 4.98 20.34
C THR A 140 -20.47 5.12 21.26
N GLY A 141 -20.55 6.01 22.24
CA GLY A 141 -19.40 6.38 23.07
C GLY A 141 -18.45 7.36 22.37
N TRP A 142 -18.87 8.00 21.28
CA TRP A 142 -18.10 9.05 20.63
C TRP A 142 -17.91 10.26 21.55
N VAL A 143 -16.66 10.67 21.74
CA VAL A 143 -16.25 11.87 22.48
C VAL A 143 -15.40 12.71 21.56
N GLN A 144 -15.91 13.88 21.17
CA GLN A 144 -15.21 14.84 20.32
C GLN A 144 -14.43 15.84 21.17
N ASN A 145 -13.31 15.41 21.74
CA ASN A 145 -12.40 16.27 22.50
C ASN A 145 -11.25 16.84 21.66
N GLY A 146 -11.16 16.47 20.37
CA GLY A 146 -10.12 16.93 19.45
C GLY A 146 -8.85 16.09 19.49
N GLY A 147 -7.95 16.39 18.55
CA GLY A 147 -6.66 15.73 18.38
C GLY A 147 -5.55 16.76 18.18
N LEU A 148 -4.41 16.55 18.84
CA LEU A 148 -3.27 17.46 18.85
C LEU A 148 -2.01 16.71 18.43
N PHE A 149 -1.42 17.14 17.33
CA PHE A 149 -0.21 16.57 16.75
C PHE A 149 0.98 17.45 17.14
N ILE A 150 1.99 16.86 17.77
CA ILE A 150 3.13 17.58 18.36
C ILE A 150 4.30 17.68 17.38
N ALA A 151 4.85 18.88 17.20
CA ALA A 151 6.06 19.09 16.41
C ALA A 151 7.18 19.70 17.27
N SER A 152 8.14 18.85 17.65
CA SER A 152 9.35 19.23 18.40
C SER A 152 10.50 19.66 17.50
N ASN A 153 10.33 19.54 16.18
CA ASN A 153 11.29 20.02 15.18
C ASN A 153 10.59 20.69 13.99
N LYS A 154 11.38 21.41 13.19
CA LYS A 154 10.87 22.18 12.04
C LYS A 154 10.34 21.28 10.92
N GLN A 155 11.01 20.17 10.61
CA GLN A 155 10.56 19.25 9.56
C GLN A 155 9.17 18.69 9.89
N ARG A 156 8.94 18.29 11.15
CA ARG A 156 7.63 17.80 11.61
C ARG A 156 6.54 18.84 11.48
N LEU A 157 6.83 20.09 11.85
CA LEU A 157 5.87 21.18 11.69
C LEU A 157 5.54 21.42 10.21
N ASP A 158 6.52 21.30 9.32
CA ASP A 158 6.31 21.44 7.88
C ASP A 158 5.51 20.26 7.30
N GLU A 159 5.73 19.03 7.76
CA GLU A 159 4.86 17.87 7.47
C GLU A 159 3.41 18.18 7.86
N TYR A 160 3.17 18.73 9.05
CA TYR A 160 1.84 19.06 9.51
C TYR A 160 1.17 20.20 8.75
N LYS A 161 1.94 21.20 8.28
CA LYS A 161 1.40 22.22 7.37
C LYS A 161 0.96 21.62 6.03
N ARG A 162 1.67 20.59 5.54
CA ARG A 162 1.26 19.83 4.35
C ARG A 162 -0.01 19.04 4.62
N LEU A 163 -0.11 18.37 5.77
CA LEU A 163 -1.34 17.69 6.20
C LEU A 163 -2.53 18.65 6.34
N MET A 164 -2.32 19.84 6.91
CA MET A 164 -3.36 20.88 7.01
C MET A 164 -3.81 21.33 5.61
N SER A 165 -2.87 21.46 4.66
CA SER A 165 -3.21 21.81 3.27
C SER A 165 -4.07 20.74 2.61
N LEU A 166 -3.76 19.46 2.82
CA LEU A 166 -4.60 18.33 2.40
C LEU A 166 -5.98 18.38 3.09
N GLY A 167 -6.02 18.59 4.41
CA GLY A 167 -7.26 18.70 5.18
C GLY A 167 -8.21 19.77 4.63
N LYS A 168 -7.69 20.92 4.18
CA LYS A 168 -8.48 21.98 3.54
C LYS A 168 -9.18 21.51 2.26
N VAL A 169 -8.53 20.66 1.45
CA VAL A 169 -9.12 20.11 0.22
C VAL A 169 -10.32 19.21 0.56
N TYR A 170 -10.22 18.44 1.64
CA TYR A 170 -11.24 17.48 2.08
C TYR A 170 -12.22 18.03 3.13
N GLY A 171 -12.15 19.32 3.45
CA GLY A 171 -13.06 19.97 4.41
C GLY A 171 -12.83 19.55 5.87
N VAL A 172 -11.64 19.08 6.21
CA VAL A 172 -11.25 18.78 7.60
C VAL A 172 -10.72 20.06 8.24
N GLU A 173 -11.48 20.57 9.21
CA GLU A 173 -11.08 21.72 10.01
C GLU A 173 -9.83 21.39 10.82
N SER A 174 -8.79 22.22 10.67
CA SER A 174 -7.53 22.07 11.40
C SER A 174 -6.78 23.40 11.50
N HIS A 175 -6.00 23.55 12.57
CA HIS A 175 -5.32 24.79 12.93
C HIS A 175 -3.88 24.50 13.34
N VAL A 176 -2.91 25.21 12.75
CA VAL A 176 -1.53 25.20 13.27
C VAL A 176 -1.45 26.20 14.41
N LEU A 177 -1.12 25.72 15.61
CA LEU A 177 -1.05 26.53 16.82
C LEU A 177 0.41 26.84 17.19
N THR A 178 0.61 28.03 17.74
CA THR A 178 1.87 28.38 18.42
C THR A 178 2.00 27.62 19.74
N PRO A 179 3.21 27.54 20.34
CA PRO A 179 3.40 26.99 21.68
C PRO A 179 2.50 27.64 22.74
N ALA A 180 2.35 28.97 22.70
CA ALA A 180 1.48 29.70 23.63
C ALA A 180 0.00 29.30 23.51
N GLN A 181 -0.53 29.27 22.29
CA GLN A 181 -1.90 28.80 22.02
C GLN A 181 -2.10 27.32 22.39
N THR A 182 -1.06 26.51 22.20
CA THR A 182 -1.07 25.10 22.61
C THR A 182 -1.17 24.97 24.13
N LYS A 183 -0.44 25.81 24.87
CA LYS A 183 -0.49 25.85 26.34
C LYS A 183 -1.84 26.35 26.86
N GLU A 184 -2.49 27.29 26.18
CA GLU A 184 -3.85 27.71 26.50
C GLU A 184 -4.86 26.57 26.31
N LEU A 185 -4.73 25.80 25.24
CA LEU A 185 -5.61 24.65 24.95
C LEU A 185 -5.33 23.43 25.84
N TYR A 186 -4.06 23.19 26.18
CA TYR A 186 -3.61 22.07 27.01
C TYR A 186 -2.67 22.60 28.13
N PRO A 187 -3.22 23.16 29.24
CA PRO A 187 -2.43 23.79 30.31
C PRO A 187 -1.37 22.90 30.96
N LEU A 188 -1.61 21.58 31.05
CA LEU A 188 -0.66 20.64 31.65
C LEU A 188 0.52 20.27 30.72
N MET A 189 0.46 20.65 29.44
CA MET A 189 1.46 20.28 28.45
C MET A 189 2.73 21.12 28.60
N ASN A 190 3.90 20.49 28.54
CA ASN A 190 5.14 21.20 28.29
C ASN A 190 5.21 21.62 26.81
N VAL A 191 5.41 22.92 26.57
CA VAL A 191 5.48 23.49 25.23
C VAL A 191 6.83 24.13 24.91
N ASP A 192 7.79 24.06 25.83
CA ASP A 192 9.03 24.84 25.78
C ASP A 192 9.97 24.43 24.63
N ASP A 193 9.88 23.16 24.22
CA ASP A 193 10.65 22.56 23.12
C ASP A 193 9.83 22.42 21.82
N LEU A 194 8.63 23.01 21.76
CA LEU A 194 7.75 22.90 20.61
C LEU A 194 7.99 24.02 19.60
N TYR A 195 8.03 23.65 18.32
CA TYR A 195 7.94 24.62 17.22
C TYR A 195 6.48 25.01 16.94
N GLY A 196 5.54 24.13 17.26
CA GLY A 196 4.10 24.33 17.12
C GLY A 196 3.36 23.00 17.19
N THR A 197 2.05 23.05 17.00
CA THR A 197 1.20 21.86 16.94
C THR A 197 0.19 21.97 15.81
N LEU A 198 -0.35 20.83 15.37
CA LEU A 198 -1.52 20.80 14.49
C LEU A 198 -2.72 20.29 15.30
N TYR A 199 -3.72 21.13 15.46
CA TYR A 199 -4.94 20.85 16.19
C TYR A 199 -6.09 20.56 15.23
N VAL A 200 -6.80 19.46 15.47
CA VAL A 200 -7.97 19.00 14.72
C VAL A 200 -9.16 18.91 15.69
N PRO A 201 -10.06 19.92 15.72
CA PRO A 201 -11.11 19.99 16.74
C PRO A 201 -12.14 18.85 16.70
N LYS A 202 -12.34 18.26 15.51
CA LYS A 202 -13.34 17.21 15.27
C LYS A 202 -12.80 15.78 15.42
N ASP A 203 -11.53 15.63 15.78
CA ASP A 203 -10.98 14.35 16.19
C ASP A 203 -11.50 13.95 17.58
N GLY A 204 -11.25 12.71 17.99
CA GLY A 204 -11.78 12.23 19.26
C GLY A 204 -11.53 10.76 19.53
N THR A 205 -12.35 10.21 20.42
CA THR A 205 -12.31 8.79 20.80
C THR A 205 -13.69 8.17 20.70
N MET A 206 -13.75 6.87 20.44
CA MET A 206 -14.97 6.07 20.52
C MET A 206 -14.80 4.92 21.50
N ASP A 207 -15.90 4.50 22.12
CA ASP A 207 -15.93 3.29 22.94
C ASP A 207 -15.94 2.04 22.04
N PRO A 208 -14.92 1.16 22.10
CA PRO A 208 -14.84 0.03 21.18
C PRO A 208 -16.01 -0.96 21.31
N ALA A 209 -16.35 -1.34 22.55
CA ALA A 209 -17.39 -2.32 22.82
C ALA A 209 -18.79 -1.79 22.47
N GLY A 210 -19.10 -0.55 22.89
CA GLY A 210 -20.37 0.12 22.59
C GLY A 210 -20.55 0.38 21.10
N THR A 211 -19.49 0.76 20.38
CA THR A 211 -19.53 0.94 18.92
C THR A 211 -19.86 -0.38 18.22
N CYS A 212 -19.14 -1.46 18.51
CA CYS A 212 -19.36 -2.77 17.88
C CYS A 212 -20.75 -3.33 18.20
N SER A 213 -21.20 -3.18 19.45
CA SER A 213 -22.54 -3.61 19.86
C SER A 213 -23.64 -2.82 19.13
N THR A 214 -23.45 -1.51 18.94
CA THR A 214 -24.41 -0.66 18.21
C THR A 214 -24.45 -1.01 16.72
N LEU A 215 -23.29 -1.25 16.09
CA LEU A 215 -23.19 -1.75 14.71
C LEU A 215 -23.90 -3.09 14.54
N ALA A 216 -23.64 -4.04 15.43
CA ALA A 216 -24.26 -5.36 15.42
C ALA A 216 -25.79 -5.26 15.53
N ARG A 217 -26.30 -4.43 16.45
CA ARG A 217 -27.75 -4.16 16.57
C ARG A 217 -28.33 -3.51 15.32
N ALA A 218 -27.65 -2.52 14.74
CA ALA A 218 -28.08 -1.86 13.52
C ALA A 218 -28.12 -2.83 12.33
N ALA A 219 -27.14 -3.72 12.22
CA ALA A 219 -27.11 -4.77 11.20
C ALA A 219 -28.23 -5.79 11.40
N ALA A 220 -28.45 -6.24 12.64
CA ALA A 220 -29.51 -7.19 12.98
C ALA A 220 -30.90 -6.64 12.68
N ALA A 221 -31.14 -5.35 12.98
CA ALA A 221 -32.38 -4.66 12.64
C ALA A 221 -32.65 -4.60 11.12
N ARG A 222 -31.62 -4.83 10.30
CA ARG A 222 -31.68 -4.92 8.83
C ARG A 222 -31.65 -6.35 8.30
N GLY A 223 -31.74 -7.36 9.19
CA GLY A 223 -31.83 -8.76 8.81
C GLY A 223 -30.50 -9.52 8.78
N ALA A 224 -29.38 -8.91 9.20
CA ALA A 224 -28.14 -9.67 9.40
C ALA A 224 -28.27 -10.62 10.61
N THR A 225 -27.65 -11.79 10.53
CA THR A 225 -27.60 -12.77 11.61
C THR A 225 -26.24 -12.74 12.27
N ILE A 226 -26.19 -12.51 13.59
CA ILE A 226 -24.94 -12.50 14.37
C ILE A 226 -24.96 -13.74 15.27
N ILE A 227 -23.89 -14.53 15.20
CA ILE A 227 -23.74 -15.78 15.93
C ILE A 227 -22.40 -15.72 16.68
N GLU A 228 -22.49 -15.62 18.00
CA GLU A 228 -21.37 -15.71 18.94
C GLU A 228 -21.20 -17.18 19.38
N ASN A 229 -20.05 -17.51 19.98
CA ASN A 229 -19.67 -18.85 20.42
C ASN A 229 -19.71 -19.89 19.28
N CYS A 230 -19.31 -19.47 18.08
CA CYS A 230 -19.38 -20.27 16.85
C CYS A 230 -18.04 -20.23 16.09
N PRO A 231 -17.00 -20.96 16.55
CA PRO A 231 -15.74 -21.07 15.84
C PRO A 231 -15.93 -21.67 14.44
N VAL A 232 -15.33 -21.02 13.45
CA VAL A 232 -15.13 -21.61 12.12
C VAL A 232 -13.96 -22.58 12.18
N THR A 233 -14.17 -23.80 11.68
CA THR A 233 -13.18 -24.88 11.68
C THR A 233 -12.72 -25.27 10.29
N GLY A 234 -13.44 -24.84 9.24
CA GLY A 234 -13.11 -25.19 7.86
C GLY A 234 -13.77 -24.27 6.84
N ILE A 235 -13.19 -24.19 5.64
CA ILE A 235 -13.71 -23.46 4.50
C ILE A 235 -13.66 -24.38 3.30
N GLN A 236 -14.82 -24.78 2.79
CA GLN A 236 -14.91 -25.65 1.63
C GLN A 236 -14.70 -24.82 0.37
N VAL A 237 -13.71 -25.23 -0.43
CA VAL A 237 -13.41 -24.66 -1.74
C VAL A 237 -13.69 -25.71 -2.81
N ARG A 238 -14.37 -25.31 -3.89
CA ARG A 238 -14.60 -26.16 -5.06
C ARG A 238 -13.90 -25.57 -6.27
N THR A 239 -13.35 -26.43 -7.11
CA THR A 239 -12.84 -26.06 -8.42
C THR A 239 -13.97 -26.25 -9.44
N ASP A 240 -14.29 -25.20 -10.20
CA ASP A 240 -15.25 -25.31 -11.30
C ASP A 240 -14.64 -25.97 -12.55
N ASP A 241 -15.45 -26.23 -13.58
CA ASP A 241 -15.03 -26.89 -14.81
C ASP A 241 -13.95 -26.12 -15.59
N PHE A 242 -13.71 -24.85 -15.25
CA PHE A 242 -12.67 -23.99 -15.84
C PHE A 242 -11.40 -23.92 -14.97
N GLY A 243 -11.30 -24.76 -13.93
CA GLY A 243 -10.14 -24.81 -13.05
C GLY A 243 -10.11 -23.69 -11.99
N VAL A 244 -11.20 -22.94 -11.82
CA VAL A 244 -11.25 -21.80 -10.89
C VAL A 244 -11.69 -22.29 -9.51
N LYS A 245 -10.85 -22.02 -8.50
CA LYS A 245 -11.18 -22.27 -7.09
C LYS A 245 -12.19 -21.22 -6.60
N ARG A 246 -13.29 -21.67 -5.99
CA ARG A 246 -14.37 -20.83 -5.46
C ARG A 246 -14.77 -21.28 -4.07
N VAL A 247 -15.08 -20.32 -3.20
CA VAL A 247 -15.74 -20.60 -1.91
C VAL A 247 -17.06 -21.33 -2.16
N HIS A 248 -17.35 -22.34 -1.34
CA HIS A 248 -18.59 -23.11 -1.40
C HIS A 248 -19.34 -23.14 -0.06
N ALA A 249 -18.63 -23.26 1.06
CA ALA A 249 -19.24 -23.32 2.37
C ALA A 249 -18.26 -22.99 3.51
N VAL A 250 -18.81 -22.66 4.67
CA VAL A 250 -18.10 -22.50 5.95
C VAL A 250 -18.50 -23.61 6.89
N GLU A 251 -17.52 -24.26 7.53
CA GLU A 251 -17.74 -25.36 8.46
C GLU A 251 -17.56 -24.89 9.91
N THR A 252 -18.45 -25.38 10.77
CA THR A 252 -18.39 -25.22 12.22
C THR A 252 -18.71 -26.55 12.89
N ALA A 253 -18.42 -26.70 14.18
CA ALA A 253 -18.85 -27.87 14.95
C ALA A 253 -20.38 -28.04 15.04
N HIS A 254 -21.15 -27.00 14.68
CA HIS A 254 -22.60 -26.94 14.81
C HIS A 254 -23.33 -26.97 13.46
N GLY A 255 -22.62 -27.26 12.38
CA GLY A 255 -23.17 -27.36 11.03
C GLY A 255 -22.34 -26.61 10.00
N THR A 256 -22.74 -26.77 8.74
CA THR A 256 -22.11 -26.15 7.58
C THR A 256 -23.05 -25.12 6.99
N ILE A 257 -22.52 -23.91 6.73
CA ILE A 257 -23.26 -22.83 6.07
C ILE A 257 -22.81 -22.78 4.61
N GLN A 258 -23.69 -23.11 3.67
CA GLN A 258 -23.40 -22.94 2.25
C GLN A 258 -23.35 -21.45 1.90
N THR A 259 -22.28 -21.02 1.23
CA THR A 259 -22.13 -19.61 0.85
C THR A 259 -21.21 -19.44 -0.35
N PRO A 260 -21.48 -18.49 -1.25
CA PRO A 260 -20.54 -18.13 -2.31
C PRO A 260 -19.45 -17.16 -1.83
N CYS A 261 -19.57 -16.58 -0.63
CA CYS A 261 -18.72 -15.47 -0.20
C CYS A 261 -18.34 -15.58 1.28
N VAL A 262 -17.03 -15.52 1.56
CA VAL A 262 -16.45 -15.46 2.89
C VAL A 262 -15.64 -14.19 3.03
N VAL A 263 -15.79 -13.49 4.16
CA VAL A 263 -14.99 -12.31 4.50
C VAL A 263 -14.17 -12.59 5.76
N ASN A 264 -12.86 -12.66 5.61
CA ASN A 264 -11.91 -12.90 6.69
C ASN A 264 -11.63 -11.59 7.46
N CYS A 265 -12.36 -11.40 8.55
CA CYS A 265 -12.19 -10.30 9.51
C CYS A 265 -11.57 -10.77 10.84
N ALA A 266 -10.84 -11.88 10.84
CA ALA A 266 -10.41 -12.58 12.04
C ALA A 266 -9.16 -12.00 12.72
N GLY A 267 -8.84 -10.71 12.51
CA GLY A 267 -7.71 -10.03 13.18
C GLY A 267 -6.38 -10.78 13.06
N VAL A 268 -5.71 -11.01 14.19
CA VAL A 268 -4.45 -11.79 14.27
C VAL A 268 -4.59 -13.26 13.84
N TRP A 269 -5.81 -13.83 13.88
CA TRP A 269 -6.08 -15.20 13.42
C TRP A 269 -6.35 -15.28 11.91
N ALA A 270 -6.39 -14.15 11.19
CA ALA A 270 -6.73 -14.14 9.76
C ALA A 270 -5.76 -15.00 8.92
N ARG A 271 -4.50 -15.13 9.33
CA ARG A 271 -3.53 -16.02 8.67
C ARG A 271 -3.89 -17.50 8.82
N ALA A 272 -4.30 -17.92 10.01
CA ALA A 272 -4.74 -19.30 10.25
C ALA A 272 -6.03 -19.61 9.46
N LEU A 273 -6.98 -18.67 9.45
CA LEU A 273 -8.23 -18.82 8.69
C LEU A 273 -7.98 -18.89 7.18
N GLY A 274 -7.08 -18.06 6.63
CA GLY A 274 -6.72 -18.09 5.21
C GLY A 274 -6.17 -19.44 4.76
N ARG A 275 -5.36 -20.11 5.60
CA ARG A 275 -4.82 -21.45 5.32
C ARG A 275 -5.91 -22.50 5.13
N LEU A 276 -7.06 -22.40 5.81
CA LEU A 276 -8.18 -23.33 5.63
C LEU A 276 -8.75 -23.30 4.20
N ALA A 277 -8.62 -22.16 3.50
CA ALA A 277 -9.04 -22.00 2.12
C ALA A 277 -7.88 -22.09 1.11
N GLY A 278 -6.63 -22.23 1.56
CA GLY A 278 -5.44 -22.14 0.71
C GLY A 278 -5.12 -20.72 0.23
N VAL A 279 -5.43 -19.70 1.04
CA VAL A 279 -5.14 -18.27 0.79
C VAL A 279 -3.99 -17.80 1.68
N HIS A 280 -3.02 -17.09 1.11
CA HIS A 280 -1.90 -16.52 1.86
C HIS A 280 -2.25 -15.12 2.38
N VAL A 281 -2.12 -14.91 3.70
CA VAL A 281 -2.40 -13.63 4.36
C VAL A 281 -1.12 -13.08 4.99
N PRO A 282 -0.46 -12.08 4.39
CA PRO A 282 0.86 -11.59 4.82
C PRO A 282 0.77 -10.61 6.00
N LEU A 283 0.51 -11.14 7.20
CA LEU A 283 0.57 -10.39 8.45
C LEU A 283 1.31 -11.17 9.54
N VAL A 284 1.75 -10.43 10.56
CA VAL A 284 2.32 -10.96 11.81
C VAL A 284 1.58 -10.41 13.01
N ALA A 285 1.62 -11.13 14.13
CA ALA A 285 1.11 -10.65 15.39
C ALA A 285 2.26 -10.10 16.25
N MET A 286 2.07 -8.93 16.83
CA MET A 286 3.00 -8.31 17.78
C MET A 286 2.23 -7.86 19.02
N HIS A 287 2.93 -7.77 20.14
CA HIS A 287 2.41 -7.09 21.33
C HIS A 287 2.35 -5.59 21.07
N HIS A 288 1.28 -4.95 21.50
CA HIS A 288 1.18 -3.50 21.58
C HIS A 288 0.56 -3.11 22.91
N ALA A 289 1.07 -2.03 23.51
CA ALA A 289 0.75 -1.70 24.88
C ALA A 289 0.49 -0.22 25.14
N TYR A 290 -0.30 0.02 26.18
CA TYR A 290 -0.41 1.30 26.86
C TYR A 290 -0.63 1.09 28.36
N VAL A 291 -0.30 2.10 29.14
CA VAL A 291 -0.62 2.16 30.58
C VAL A 291 -1.72 3.17 30.81
N VAL A 292 -2.56 2.92 31.82
CA VAL A 292 -3.58 3.88 32.28
C VAL A 292 -3.12 4.43 33.60
N THR A 293 -3.03 5.75 33.70
CA THR A 293 -2.59 6.43 34.91
C THR A 293 -3.68 6.41 35.99
N GLU A 294 -3.28 6.74 37.22
CA GLU A 294 -4.20 7.25 38.23
C GLU A 294 -4.75 8.62 37.84
N ARG A 295 -5.66 9.16 38.67
CA ARG A 295 -6.28 10.47 38.47
C ARG A 295 -5.22 11.57 38.44
N ILE A 296 -5.34 12.46 37.46
CA ILE A 296 -4.52 13.66 37.30
C ILE A 296 -5.41 14.88 37.51
N GLU A 297 -5.06 15.72 38.47
CA GLU A 297 -5.81 16.96 38.72
C GLU A 297 -5.66 17.93 37.53
N GLY A 298 -6.77 18.53 37.11
CA GLY A 298 -6.80 19.49 36.01
C GLY A 298 -6.91 18.87 34.62
N ILE A 299 -6.88 17.54 34.46
CA ILE A 299 -7.03 16.91 33.15
C ILE A 299 -8.50 16.61 32.81
N GLN A 300 -9.13 17.51 32.05
CA GLN A 300 -10.53 17.36 31.62
C GLN A 300 -10.75 18.07 30.28
N ASN A 301 -11.52 17.45 29.37
CA ASN A 301 -11.90 18.00 28.07
C ASN A 301 -10.73 18.49 27.20
N MET A 302 -9.54 17.94 27.38
CA MET A 302 -8.36 18.24 26.56
C MET A 302 -8.32 17.34 25.32
N PRO A 303 -7.72 17.82 24.21
CA PRO A 303 -7.47 17.00 23.03
C PRO A 303 -6.61 15.77 23.33
N ASN A 304 -6.83 14.69 22.60
CA ASN A 304 -5.89 13.57 22.60
C ASN A 304 -4.59 14.03 21.94
N VAL A 305 -3.46 13.52 22.40
CA VAL A 305 -2.14 13.94 21.92
C VAL A 305 -1.49 12.81 21.14
N ARG A 306 -0.86 13.16 20.02
CA ARG A 306 0.10 12.30 19.34
C ARG A 306 1.40 13.05 19.15
N ASP A 307 2.43 12.60 19.85
CA ASP A 307 3.79 13.06 19.67
C ASP A 307 4.58 12.03 18.88
N HIS A 308 4.73 12.32 17.59
CA HIS A 308 5.43 11.44 16.68
C HIS A 308 6.95 11.47 16.91
N ASP A 309 7.49 12.57 17.41
CA ASP A 309 8.93 12.71 17.60
C ASP A 309 9.41 11.98 18.86
N ALA A 310 8.53 11.85 19.86
CA ALA A 310 8.77 11.06 21.07
C ALA A 310 8.14 9.66 21.04
N SER A 311 7.63 9.21 19.89
CA SER A 311 7.00 7.90 19.70
C SER A 311 5.84 7.58 20.67
N VAL A 312 5.06 8.58 21.12
CA VAL A 312 4.03 8.42 22.16
C VAL A 312 2.68 9.02 21.77
N TYR A 313 1.60 8.40 22.21
CA TYR A 313 0.25 8.96 22.19
C TYR A 313 -0.34 9.03 23.61
N LEU A 314 -1.12 10.07 23.85
CA LEU A 314 -1.85 10.29 25.10
C LEU A 314 -3.34 10.38 24.79
N ARG A 315 -4.10 9.45 25.33
CA ARG A 315 -5.57 9.45 25.23
C ARG A 315 -6.14 9.93 26.55
N LEU A 316 -7.09 10.87 26.49
CA LEU A 316 -7.84 11.26 27.67
C LEU A 316 -8.90 10.20 28.02
N GLN A 317 -8.95 9.79 29.29
CA GLN A 317 -9.95 8.86 29.80
C GLN A 317 -10.50 9.38 31.13
N GLY A 318 -11.55 10.20 31.05
CA GLY A 318 -12.09 10.88 32.22
C GLY A 318 -11.06 11.87 32.80
N ASP A 319 -10.58 11.58 34.00
CA ASP A 319 -9.55 12.32 34.73
C ASP A 319 -8.19 11.58 34.75
N ALA A 320 -7.98 10.60 33.86
CA ALA A 320 -6.74 9.86 33.69
C ALA A 320 -6.23 9.92 32.24
N LEU A 321 -4.99 9.49 32.02
CA LEU A 321 -4.40 9.33 30.69
C LEU A 321 -4.14 7.85 30.39
N SER A 322 -4.43 7.43 29.16
CA SER A 322 -3.77 6.28 28.57
C SER A 322 -2.52 6.74 27.83
N VAL A 323 -1.37 6.17 28.17
CA VAL A 323 -0.06 6.48 27.59
C VAL A 323 0.42 5.25 26.86
N GLY A 324 0.64 5.32 25.55
CA GLY A 324 1.17 4.21 24.76
C GLY A 324 2.07 4.73 23.63
N GLY A 325 2.80 3.83 22.99
CA GLY A 325 3.79 4.20 21.97
C GLY A 325 4.12 3.05 21.04
N TYR A 326 5.05 3.30 20.12
CA TYR A 326 5.54 2.30 19.18
C TYR A 326 7.05 2.11 19.37
N GLU A 327 7.40 0.94 19.89
CA GLU A 327 8.78 0.50 20.10
C GLU A 327 9.58 0.40 18.79
N SER A 328 10.90 0.55 18.87
CA SER A 328 11.80 0.02 17.83
C SER A 328 12.02 -1.50 17.92
N ASN A 329 11.65 -2.14 19.03
CA ASN A 329 11.86 -3.56 19.34
C ASN A 329 10.58 -4.27 19.83
N PRO A 330 9.46 -4.26 19.07
CA PRO A 330 8.22 -4.90 19.49
C PRO A 330 8.39 -6.40 19.78
N ILE A 331 7.58 -6.95 20.68
CA ILE A 331 7.59 -8.39 20.95
C ILE A 331 6.72 -9.10 19.90
N PHE A 332 7.31 -10.01 19.13
CA PHE A 332 6.57 -10.86 18.21
C PHE A 332 5.80 -11.95 18.97
N TRP A 333 4.53 -12.17 18.60
CA TRP A 333 3.75 -13.28 19.10
C TRP A 333 3.84 -14.45 18.12
N GLU A 334 4.81 -15.34 18.34
CA GLU A 334 5.18 -16.40 17.39
C GLU A 334 4.08 -17.47 17.23
N GLU A 335 3.40 -17.82 18.32
CA GLU A 335 2.35 -18.85 18.35
C GLU A 335 1.01 -18.25 18.78
N VAL A 336 0.20 -17.88 17.78
CA VAL A 336 -1.13 -17.30 17.99
C VAL A 336 -2.11 -18.37 18.48
N SER A 337 -2.38 -18.38 19.79
CA SER A 337 -3.30 -19.33 20.43
C SER A 337 -4.75 -19.12 20.00
N GLU A 338 -5.46 -20.21 19.71
CA GLU A 338 -6.91 -20.18 19.43
C GLU A 338 -7.75 -19.93 20.68
N LYS A 339 -7.19 -20.11 21.88
CA LYS A 339 -7.90 -19.93 23.15
C LYS A 339 -7.86 -18.49 23.67
N PHE A 340 -7.04 -17.63 23.07
CA PHE A 340 -6.88 -16.25 23.51
C PHE A 340 -8.13 -15.43 23.17
N ALA A 341 -8.90 -15.05 24.19
CA ALA A 341 -10.10 -14.23 24.10
C ALA A 341 -10.24 -13.39 25.38
N PHE A 342 -10.58 -12.11 25.26
CA PHE A 342 -10.65 -11.16 26.40
C PHE A 342 -9.46 -11.24 27.36
N SER A 343 -8.28 -11.50 26.80
CA SER A 343 -7.04 -11.73 27.53
C SER A 343 -6.03 -10.65 27.19
N LEU A 344 -5.09 -10.42 28.10
CA LEU A 344 -3.96 -9.51 27.94
C LEU A 344 -2.68 -10.25 28.33
N PHE A 345 -1.57 -9.80 27.76
CA PHE A 345 -0.24 -10.20 28.18
C PHE A 345 0.20 -9.38 29.39
N ASP A 346 1.13 -9.92 30.17
CA ASP A 346 1.89 -9.11 31.11
C ASP A 346 2.72 -8.07 30.35
N LEU A 347 2.75 -6.84 30.87
CA LEU A 347 3.51 -5.77 30.26
C LEU A 347 5.01 -5.98 30.50
N ASP A 348 5.79 -6.00 29.42
CA ASP A 348 7.24 -5.96 29.48
C ASP A 348 7.70 -4.51 29.67
N TRP A 349 8.15 -4.18 30.88
CA TRP A 349 8.60 -2.84 31.22
C TRP A 349 9.92 -2.47 30.55
N ASP A 350 10.82 -3.42 30.29
CA ASP A 350 12.10 -3.12 29.64
C ASP A 350 11.87 -2.60 28.21
N VAL A 351 10.85 -3.15 27.56
CA VAL A 351 10.39 -2.69 26.24
C VAL A 351 9.58 -1.39 26.36
N PHE A 352 8.63 -1.31 27.29
CA PHE A 352 7.70 -0.17 27.38
C PHE A 352 8.35 1.13 27.88
N MET A 353 9.41 1.05 28.70
CA MET A 353 10.04 2.22 29.33
C MET A 353 10.60 3.25 28.34
N GLN A 354 10.82 2.88 27.08
CA GLN A 354 11.26 3.81 26.03
C GLN A 354 10.28 4.98 25.79
N HIS A 355 8.99 4.77 26.08
CA HIS A 355 7.93 5.77 25.86
C HIS A 355 7.75 6.74 27.04
N ILE A 356 8.15 6.33 28.24
CA ILE A 356 7.83 7.04 29.48
C ILE A 356 8.51 8.41 29.54
N GLN A 357 9.78 8.49 29.13
CA GLN A 357 10.51 9.76 29.17
C GLN A 357 9.88 10.82 28.25
N GLY A 358 9.43 10.40 27.06
CA GLY A 358 8.70 11.26 26.12
C GLY A 358 7.36 11.70 26.71
N ALA A 359 6.61 10.78 27.31
CA ALA A 359 5.34 11.09 27.95
C ALA A 359 5.49 12.10 29.10
N ILE A 360 6.46 11.88 30.01
CA ILE A 360 6.77 12.79 31.11
C ILE A 360 7.17 14.16 30.57
N ASN A 361 8.03 14.22 29.55
CA ASN A 361 8.38 15.51 28.96
C ASN A 361 7.13 16.24 28.45
N ARG A 362 6.19 15.55 27.80
CA ARG A 362 4.96 16.18 27.29
C ARG A 362 4.00 16.61 28.37
N VAL A 363 3.81 15.81 29.42
CA VAL A 363 2.90 16.13 30.53
C VAL A 363 3.65 15.88 31.85
N PRO A 364 4.40 16.86 32.37
CA PRO A 364 5.35 16.68 33.48
C PRO A 364 4.77 16.07 34.76
N VAL A 365 3.48 16.28 35.04
CA VAL A 365 2.82 15.67 36.21
C VAL A 365 2.90 14.14 36.21
N LEU A 366 3.04 13.51 35.03
CA LEU A 366 3.18 12.06 34.88
C LEU A 366 4.40 11.48 35.61
N GLU A 367 5.43 12.27 35.89
CA GLU A 367 6.58 11.84 36.70
C GLU A 367 6.16 11.33 38.09
N ARG A 368 5.08 11.91 38.64
CA ARG A 368 4.60 11.63 40.00
C ARG A 368 3.26 10.89 40.02
N THR A 369 2.65 10.66 38.86
CA THR A 369 1.34 10.00 38.76
C THR A 369 1.52 8.49 38.79
N GLY A 370 0.76 7.80 39.63
CA GLY A 370 0.75 6.34 39.67
C GLY A 370 0.16 5.70 38.40
N ILE A 371 0.40 4.40 38.22
CA ILE A 371 -0.16 3.61 37.13
C ILE A 371 -1.27 2.73 37.70
N LYS A 372 -2.49 2.94 37.21
CA LYS A 372 -3.70 2.21 37.64
C LYS A 372 -3.79 0.83 37.03
N SER A 373 -3.44 0.71 35.74
CA SER A 373 -3.50 -0.57 35.03
C SER A 373 -2.61 -0.57 33.79
N THR A 374 -2.20 -1.76 33.36
CA THR A 374 -1.44 -1.99 32.12
C THR A 374 -2.33 -2.71 31.11
N VAL A 375 -2.24 -2.34 29.85
CA VAL A 375 -2.90 -3.03 28.75
C VAL A 375 -1.85 -3.42 27.73
N CYS A 376 -1.63 -4.72 27.54
CA CYS A 376 -0.74 -5.26 26.52
C CYS A 376 -1.49 -6.37 25.79
N GLY A 377 -1.74 -6.20 24.51
CA GLY A 377 -2.57 -7.13 23.74
C GLY A 377 -1.99 -7.41 22.36
N PRO A 378 -2.53 -8.42 21.66
CA PRO A 378 -2.06 -8.77 20.33
C PRO A 378 -2.66 -7.84 19.28
N GLU A 379 -1.80 -7.39 18.38
CA GLU A 379 -2.15 -6.58 17.22
C GLU A 379 -1.58 -7.19 15.94
N SER A 380 -2.30 -7.04 14.83
CA SER A 380 -1.87 -7.56 13.53
C SER A 380 -1.17 -6.47 12.72
N PHE A 381 0.08 -6.74 12.30
CA PHE A 381 0.89 -5.82 11.50
C PHE A 381 1.24 -6.36 10.11
N THR A 382 1.22 -5.48 9.12
CA THR A 382 1.45 -5.76 7.70
C THR A 382 2.74 -5.10 7.19
N ALA A 383 3.25 -5.61 6.07
CA ALA A 383 4.55 -5.25 5.51
C ALA A 383 4.72 -3.77 5.07
N ASP A 384 3.62 -3.03 4.95
CA ASP A 384 3.60 -1.62 4.56
C ASP A 384 2.75 -0.74 5.48
N HIS A 385 2.36 -1.27 6.65
CA HIS A 385 1.49 -0.60 7.60
C HIS A 385 0.09 -0.21 7.04
N LYS A 386 -0.37 -0.85 5.95
CA LYS A 386 -1.73 -0.71 5.41
C LYS A 386 -2.55 -1.99 5.58
N PRO A 387 -3.87 -1.91 5.83
CA PRO A 387 -4.73 -3.09 5.89
C PRO A 387 -4.66 -3.98 4.65
N LEU A 388 -5.06 -5.25 4.84
CA LEU A 388 -5.23 -6.23 3.77
C LEU A 388 -6.73 -6.33 3.47
N MET A 389 -7.12 -5.86 2.29
CA MET A 389 -8.50 -5.81 1.83
C MET A 389 -8.67 -6.37 0.41
N GLY A 390 -9.89 -6.76 0.06
CA GLY A 390 -10.25 -7.19 -1.30
C GLY A 390 -10.30 -8.70 -1.48
N GLU A 391 -10.68 -9.14 -2.69
CA GLU A 391 -10.79 -10.56 -3.05
C GLU A 391 -9.39 -11.18 -3.19
N ALA A 392 -9.16 -12.31 -2.52
CA ALA A 392 -7.92 -13.06 -2.60
C ALA A 392 -7.70 -13.62 -4.03
N PRO A 393 -6.51 -13.46 -4.63
CA PRO A 393 -6.20 -14.00 -5.95
C PRO A 393 -6.38 -15.51 -6.10
N GLU A 394 -6.20 -16.26 -5.03
CA GLU A 394 -6.14 -17.73 -5.03
C GLU A 394 -7.53 -18.38 -5.08
N VAL A 395 -8.55 -17.73 -4.49
CA VAL A 395 -9.89 -18.30 -4.31
C VAL A 395 -10.96 -17.22 -4.51
N ARG A 396 -11.81 -17.40 -5.52
CA ARG A 396 -12.94 -16.50 -5.78
C ARG A 396 -13.97 -16.57 -4.66
N GLY A 397 -14.50 -15.41 -4.28
CA GLY A 397 -15.44 -15.26 -3.17
C GLY A 397 -14.79 -15.22 -1.79
N PHE A 398 -13.46 -15.32 -1.68
CA PHE A 398 -12.75 -15.16 -0.41
C PHE A 398 -12.19 -13.74 -0.29
N PHE A 399 -12.75 -12.93 0.59
CA PHE A 399 -12.36 -11.53 0.80
C PHE A 399 -11.55 -11.37 2.08
N LEU A 400 -10.56 -10.48 2.05
CA LEU A 400 -9.80 -10.06 3.22
C LEU A 400 -10.34 -8.75 3.80
N GLY A 401 -10.30 -8.68 5.13
CA GLY A 401 -10.54 -7.49 5.92
C GLY A 401 -9.75 -7.59 7.22
N CYS A 402 -8.42 -7.53 7.14
CA CYS A 402 -7.56 -7.77 8.30
C CYS A 402 -6.27 -6.94 8.25
N GLY A 403 -5.38 -7.10 9.24
CA GLY A 403 -4.06 -6.43 9.23
C GLY A 403 -4.12 -4.92 9.48
N PHE A 404 -4.95 -4.46 10.43
CA PHE A 404 -5.24 -3.02 10.58
C PHE A 404 -4.17 -2.21 11.32
N ASN A 405 -3.06 -2.81 11.75
CA ASN A 405 -1.93 -2.11 12.36
C ASN A 405 -2.35 -1.16 13.51
N SER A 406 -3.17 -1.66 14.45
CA SER A 406 -3.78 -0.88 15.54
C SER A 406 -4.69 0.29 15.12
N ALA A 407 -5.05 0.40 13.83
CA ALA A 407 -5.97 1.42 13.30
C ALA A 407 -7.38 0.88 13.01
N GLY A 408 -7.74 -0.30 13.52
CA GLY A 408 -9.00 -1.00 13.20
C GLY A 408 -10.26 -0.19 13.51
N MET A 409 -10.34 0.43 14.70
CA MET A 409 -11.48 1.29 15.06
C MET A 409 -11.54 2.55 14.21
N MET A 410 -10.37 3.16 13.96
CA MET A 410 -10.22 4.42 13.26
C MET A 410 -10.61 4.33 11.78
N LEU A 411 -10.16 3.27 11.09
CA LEU A 411 -10.46 3.03 9.68
C LEU A 411 -11.72 2.18 9.46
N GLY A 412 -12.26 1.57 10.51
CA GLY A 412 -13.26 0.51 10.41
C GLY A 412 -14.53 0.87 9.63
N GLY A 413 -15.09 2.06 9.82
CA GLY A 413 -16.29 2.48 9.09
C GLY A 413 -16.01 2.69 7.61
N GLY A 414 -15.02 3.53 7.27
CA GLY A 414 -14.58 3.75 5.90
C GLY A 414 -14.23 2.45 5.16
N CYS A 415 -13.35 1.64 5.75
CA CYS A 415 -12.95 0.35 5.18
C CYS A 415 -14.12 -0.64 5.11
N GLY A 416 -14.99 -0.71 6.12
CA GLY A 416 -16.17 -1.56 6.11
C GLY A 416 -17.13 -1.23 4.96
N LYS A 417 -17.35 0.06 4.68
CA LYS A 417 -18.14 0.53 3.54
C LYS A 417 -17.52 0.10 2.21
N GLU A 418 -16.22 0.39 2.03
CA GLU A 418 -15.54 0.07 0.77
C GLU A 418 -15.43 -1.44 0.54
N LEU A 419 -15.24 -2.25 1.60
CA LEU A 419 -15.26 -3.72 1.50
C LEU A 419 -16.64 -4.24 1.13
N ALA A 420 -17.72 -3.67 1.69
CA ALA A 420 -19.08 -4.02 1.29
C ALA A 420 -19.35 -3.69 -0.19
N HIS A 421 -18.92 -2.52 -0.68
CA HIS A 421 -18.97 -2.21 -2.12
C HIS A 421 -18.16 -3.22 -2.95
N TRP A 422 -17.00 -3.62 -2.46
CA TRP A 422 -16.16 -4.61 -3.13
C TRP A 422 -16.87 -5.95 -3.31
N ILE A 423 -17.54 -6.42 -2.27
CA ILE A 423 -18.30 -7.68 -2.29
C ILE A 423 -19.49 -7.57 -3.25
N ILE A 424 -20.25 -6.47 -3.20
CA ILE A 424 -21.49 -6.31 -3.96
C ILE A 424 -21.22 -6.03 -5.44
N HIS A 425 -20.22 -5.21 -5.75
CA HIS A 425 -19.97 -4.69 -7.10
C HIS A 425 -18.70 -5.24 -7.75
N GLY A 426 -17.95 -6.09 -7.04
CA GLY A 426 -16.63 -6.57 -7.47
C GLY A 426 -15.52 -5.51 -7.40
N ARG A 427 -15.78 -4.33 -6.82
CA ARG A 427 -14.80 -3.24 -6.64
C ARG A 427 -15.24 -2.21 -5.59
N PRO A 428 -14.29 -1.50 -4.96
CA PRO A 428 -14.58 -0.36 -4.11
C PRO A 428 -15.08 0.85 -4.91
N GLU A 429 -15.62 1.85 -4.21
CA GLU A 429 -15.96 3.15 -4.79
C GLU A 429 -14.73 4.04 -4.92
N LYS A 430 -13.83 3.97 -3.93
CA LYS A 430 -12.56 4.70 -3.87
C LYS A 430 -11.41 3.92 -4.50
N ASP A 431 -10.31 4.60 -4.81
CA ASP A 431 -9.06 3.96 -5.21
C ASP A 431 -8.41 3.29 -3.99
N MET A 432 -8.73 2.03 -3.77
CA MET A 432 -8.21 1.24 -2.64
C MET A 432 -7.00 0.39 -3.02
N TYR A 433 -6.27 0.71 -4.11
CA TYR A 433 -5.12 -0.09 -4.53
C TYR A 433 -4.08 -0.27 -3.41
N GLY A 434 -3.80 0.78 -2.63
CA GLY A 434 -2.89 0.71 -1.46
C GLY A 434 -3.38 -0.17 -0.30
N TYR A 435 -4.63 -0.64 -0.32
CA TYR A 435 -5.23 -1.53 0.66
C TYR A 435 -5.51 -2.93 0.07
N ASP A 436 -5.49 -3.05 -1.25
CA ASP A 436 -5.74 -4.29 -1.98
C ASP A 436 -4.67 -5.33 -1.66
N ILE A 437 -5.05 -6.58 -1.38
CA ILE A 437 -4.10 -7.69 -1.23
C ILE A 437 -3.25 -7.90 -2.48
N ARG A 438 -3.77 -7.54 -3.66
CA ARG A 438 -3.11 -7.65 -4.96
C ARG A 438 -2.01 -6.62 -5.21
N ARG A 439 -1.78 -5.70 -4.25
CA ARG A 439 -0.61 -4.81 -4.25
C ARG A 439 0.69 -5.53 -3.89
N PHE A 440 0.60 -6.73 -3.35
CA PHE A 440 1.76 -7.56 -3.06
C PHE A 440 1.88 -8.67 -4.09
N HIS A 441 3.08 -8.84 -4.64
CA HIS A 441 3.38 -9.94 -5.53
C HIS A 441 3.22 -11.28 -4.80
N HIS A 442 2.65 -12.29 -5.49
CA HIS A 442 2.34 -13.59 -4.87
C HIS A 442 3.57 -14.32 -4.29
N SER A 443 4.78 -14.06 -4.79
CA SER A 443 6.01 -14.64 -4.23
C SER A 443 6.40 -14.05 -2.85
N LEU A 444 5.84 -12.90 -2.49
CA LEU A 444 6.10 -12.23 -1.22
C LEU A 444 5.05 -12.58 -0.15
N THR A 445 3.81 -12.87 -0.56
CA THR A 445 2.69 -13.06 0.38
C THR A 445 2.80 -14.33 1.25
N ASP A 446 3.66 -15.28 0.86
CA ASP A 446 4.01 -16.47 1.66
C ASP A 446 5.45 -16.45 2.19
N ASN A 447 6.23 -15.40 1.91
CA ASN A 447 7.62 -15.31 2.33
C ASN A 447 7.74 -14.79 3.77
N ASN A 448 7.90 -15.70 4.73
CA ASN A 448 7.97 -15.35 6.15
C ASN A 448 9.09 -14.36 6.51
N ARG A 449 10.25 -14.42 5.84
CA ARG A 449 11.33 -13.48 6.07
C ARG A 449 10.87 -12.07 5.69
N TRP A 450 10.37 -11.91 4.47
CA TRP A 450 9.89 -10.62 3.97
C TRP A 450 8.75 -10.06 4.83
N ILE A 451 7.74 -10.88 5.14
CA ILE A 451 6.60 -10.46 5.98
C ILE A 451 7.11 -9.97 7.34
N ARG A 452 8.00 -10.72 8.00
CA ARG A 452 8.50 -10.38 9.33
C ARG A 452 9.34 -9.10 9.32
N GLU A 453 10.34 -9.02 8.43
CA GLU A 453 11.24 -7.87 8.35
C GLU A 453 10.47 -6.59 8.02
N ARG A 454 9.58 -6.64 7.02
CA ARG A 454 8.80 -5.48 6.57
C ARG A 454 7.77 -5.03 7.59
N SER A 455 7.07 -5.95 8.24
CA SER A 455 6.16 -5.59 9.33
C SER A 455 6.91 -4.99 10.52
N HIS A 456 8.13 -5.47 10.82
CA HIS A 456 8.97 -4.86 11.86
C HIS A 456 9.36 -3.43 11.50
N GLU A 457 9.94 -3.20 10.31
CA GLU A 457 10.31 -1.85 9.87
C GLU A 457 9.12 -0.91 9.87
N SER A 458 7.97 -1.38 9.37
CA SER A 458 6.73 -0.62 9.35
C SER A 458 6.28 -0.23 10.76
N TYR A 459 6.32 -1.16 11.72
CA TYR A 459 5.99 -0.88 13.13
C TYR A 459 6.94 0.16 13.74
N ALA A 460 8.25 -0.08 13.62
CA ALA A 460 9.28 0.78 14.19
C ALA A 460 9.27 2.19 13.58
N LYS A 461 8.92 2.31 12.29
CA LYS A 461 8.79 3.60 11.58
C LYS A 461 7.40 4.21 11.66
N ASN A 462 6.44 3.65 12.41
CA ASN A 462 5.05 4.12 12.39
C ASN A 462 4.91 5.62 12.66
N TYR A 463 5.76 6.19 13.53
CA TYR A 463 5.78 7.63 13.84
C TYR A 463 6.92 8.41 13.19
N SER A 464 7.71 7.82 12.29
CA SER A 464 8.73 8.56 11.53
C SER A 464 8.10 9.66 10.66
N VAL A 465 8.90 10.65 10.27
CA VAL A 465 8.50 11.60 9.22
C VAL A 465 8.51 10.87 7.89
N VAL A 466 7.45 11.04 7.08
CA VAL A 466 7.37 10.38 5.76
C VAL A 466 7.95 11.30 4.70
N PHE A 467 9.16 10.98 4.22
CA PHE A 467 9.81 11.72 3.14
C PHE A 467 9.47 11.15 1.76
N PRO A 468 9.39 11.98 0.70
CA PRO A 468 8.99 11.52 -0.65
C PRO A 468 9.89 10.47 -1.30
N HIS A 469 11.17 10.41 -0.90
CA HIS A 469 12.20 9.56 -1.49
C HIS A 469 12.75 8.51 -0.50
N ASP A 470 12.09 8.30 0.64
CA ASP A 470 12.48 7.23 1.54
C ASP A 470 12.26 5.86 0.88
N GLU A 471 13.13 4.92 1.21
CA GLU A 471 13.05 3.54 0.73
C GLU A 471 13.24 2.58 1.92
N PRO A 472 12.56 1.43 1.90
CA PRO A 472 12.65 0.44 2.96
C PRO A 472 14.06 -0.16 3.03
N LEU A 473 14.54 -0.40 4.25
CA LEU A 473 15.75 -1.17 4.51
C LEU A 473 15.41 -2.65 4.71
N ALA A 474 14.19 -2.96 5.15
CA ALA A 474 13.74 -4.33 5.37
C ALA A 474 13.25 -5.00 4.08
N GLY A 475 13.32 -6.33 4.03
CA GLY A 475 12.73 -7.13 2.95
C GLY A 475 13.31 -6.86 1.56
N ARG A 476 14.57 -6.41 1.50
CA ARG A 476 15.30 -6.09 0.28
C ARG A 476 15.95 -7.31 -0.36
N ASN A 477 16.41 -7.18 -1.60
CA ASN A 477 17.06 -8.23 -2.39
C ASN A 477 16.21 -9.51 -2.58
N MET A 478 14.87 -9.38 -2.60
CA MET A 478 13.98 -10.55 -2.78
C MET A 478 13.96 -11.04 -4.23
N ARG A 479 14.09 -10.12 -5.18
CA ARG A 479 14.16 -10.39 -6.62
C ARG A 479 15.20 -9.46 -7.22
N LYS A 480 16.14 -10.02 -7.98
CA LYS A 480 17.22 -9.28 -8.63
C LYS A 480 17.32 -9.76 -10.06
N ASP A 481 17.52 -8.84 -10.97
CA ASP A 481 17.75 -9.17 -12.37
C ASP A 481 19.26 -9.42 -12.63
N PRO A 482 19.63 -9.99 -13.78
CA PRO A 482 21.01 -10.31 -14.11
C PRO A 482 21.97 -9.10 -14.17
N LEU A 483 21.46 -7.87 -14.34
CA LEU A 483 22.29 -6.66 -14.40
C LEU A 483 22.58 -6.08 -13.01
N HIS A 484 21.95 -6.60 -11.95
CA HIS A 484 22.05 -6.04 -10.61
C HIS A 484 23.50 -5.83 -10.14
N GLU A 485 24.36 -6.83 -10.26
CA GLU A 485 25.76 -6.73 -9.82
C GLU A 485 26.58 -5.73 -10.64
N GLU A 486 26.37 -5.69 -11.96
CA GLU A 486 27.04 -4.73 -12.84
C GLU A 486 26.60 -3.30 -12.50
N LEU A 487 25.29 -3.06 -12.39
CA LEU A 487 24.75 -1.75 -12.07
C LEU A 487 25.18 -1.27 -10.69
N LEU A 488 25.24 -2.17 -9.70
CA LEU A 488 25.78 -1.86 -8.38
C LEU A 488 27.22 -1.37 -8.45
N GLN A 489 28.08 -2.03 -9.23
CA GLN A 489 29.48 -1.62 -9.41
C GLN A 489 29.60 -0.24 -10.09
N GLN A 490 28.66 0.11 -10.96
CA GLN A 490 28.55 1.44 -11.57
C GLN A 490 27.96 2.51 -10.62
N GLY A 491 27.71 2.16 -9.35
CA GLY A 491 27.19 3.08 -8.34
C GLY A 491 25.67 3.18 -8.29
N CYS A 492 24.93 2.21 -8.84
CA CYS A 492 23.47 2.19 -8.76
C CYS A 492 22.99 2.21 -7.30
N VAL A 493 22.10 3.15 -7.00
CA VAL A 493 21.30 3.21 -5.78
C VAL A 493 19.93 2.63 -6.13
N PHE A 494 19.66 1.42 -5.64
CA PHE A 494 18.46 0.67 -5.97
C PHE A 494 17.24 1.10 -5.15
N GLN A 495 16.07 1.06 -5.77
CA GLN A 495 14.75 1.20 -5.14
C GLN A 495 14.00 -0.13 -5.19
N GLU A 496 13.09 -0.38 -4.26
CA GLU A 496 12.37 -1.67 -4.19
C GLU A 496 10.94 -1.57 -4.70
N ARG A 497 10.52 -2.40 -5.67
CA ARG A 497 9.09 -2.53 -6.03
C ARG A 497 8.73 -3.99 -6.25
N HIS A 498 7.69 -4.50 -5.58
CA HIS A 498 7.26 -5.92 -5.68
C HIS A 498 8.41 -6.92 -5.43
N GLY A 499 9.36 -6.56 -4.56
CA GLY A 499 10.55 -7.33 -4.22
C GLY A 499 11.72 -7.14 -5.18
N TRP A 500 11.53 -6.48 -6.33
CA TRP A 500 12.60 -6.18 -7.27
C TRP A 500 13.48 -5.05 -6.78
N GLU A 501 14.78 -5.26 -6.86
CA GLU A 501 15.76 -4.18 -6.89
C GLU A 501 15.76 -3.55 -8.30
N ARG A 502 15.27 -2.31 -8.42
CA ARG A 502 15.29 -1.54 -9.68
C ARG A 502 16.20 -0.32 -9.57
N PRO A 503 16.92 0.07 -10.63
CA PRO A 503 17.74 1.27 -10.58
C PRO A 503 16.95 2.53 -10.28
N GLY A 504 17.35 3.26 -9.23
CA GLY A 504 16.81 4.58 -8.89
C GLY A 504 17.63 5.70 -9.53
N TRP A 505 18.92 5.78 -9.20
CA TRP A 505 19.89 6.75 -9.70
C TRP A 505 21.33 6.23 -9.50
N PHE A 506 22.33 6.88 -10.10
CA PHE A 506 23.72 6.43 -10.00
C PHE A 506 24.60 7.37 -9.17
N SER A 507 25.10 6.87 -8.04
CA SER A 507 25.97 7.62 -7.14
C SER A 507 27.40 7.75 -7.68
N PRO A 508 27.97 8.97 -7.70
CA PRO A 508 29.38 9.16 -8.05
C PRO A 508 30.34 8.62 -6.97
N GLY A 509 29.83 8.29 -5.77
CA GLY A 509 30.60 7.72 -4.67
C GLY A 509 30.94 6.24 -4.84
N GLY A 510 30.51 5.61 -5.93
CA GLY A 510 30.68 4.18 -6.19
C GLY A 510 29.56 3.33 -5.59
N ALA A 511 29.81 2.03 -5.46
CA ALA A 511 28.81 1.04 -5.06
C ALA A 511 28.23 1.32 -3.65
N ALA A 512 26.91 1.24 -3.54
CA ALA A 512 26.16 1.35 -2.29
C ALA A 512 25.28 0.09 -2.11
N PRO A 513 25.87 -1.05 -1.70
CA PRO A 513 25.13 -2.30 -1.58
C PRO A 513 24.05 -2.19 -0.50
N VAL A 514 22.87 -2.75 -0.77
CA VAL A 514 21.80 -2.91 0.20
C VAL A 514 22.10 -4.14 1.05
N LEU A 515 22.28 -3.94 2.36
CA LEU A 515 22.61 -5.00 3.31
C LEU A 515 21.34 -5.69 3.84
N ASP A 516 21.51 -6.89 4.40
CA ASP A 516 20.42 -7.57 5.11
C ASP A 516 19.92 -6.71 6.27
N TYR A 517 18.63 -6.80 6.58
CA TYR A 517 18.02 -5.98 7.62
C TYR A 517 18.53 -6.34 9.02
N ASP A 518 19.03 -5.35 9.76
CA ASP A 518 19.61 -5.50 11.10
C ASP A 518 18.61 -5.22 12.24
N TYR A 519 17.32 -5.06 11.91
CA TYR A 519 16.27 -4.72 12.86
C TYR A 519 16.60 -3.50 13.72
N TYR A 520 17.39 -2.55 13.20
CA TYR A 520 17.89 -1.39 13.94
C TYR A 520 18.64 -1.75 15.24
N GLY A 521 19.30 -2.92 15.26
CA GLY A 521 20.03 -3.44 16.41
C GLY A 521 19.15 -4.13 17.47
N ALA A 522 17.86 -4.38 17.18
CA ALA A 522 16.99 -5.14 18.07
C ALA A 522 17.24 -6.66 17.96
N TYR A 523 16.68 -7.45 18.88
CA TYR A 523 16.71 -8.93 18.87
C TYR A 523 18.10 -9.56 18.77
N SER A 524 19.10 -8.96 19.41
CA SER A 524 20.51 -9.39 19.37
C SER A 524 21.20 -9.23 18.00
N TRP A 525 20.61 -8.44 17.10
CA TRP A 525 21.30 -8.00 15.90
C TRP A 525 22.25 -6.85 16.22
N GLU A 526 23.42 -6.82 15.58
CA GLU A 526 24.29 -5.66 15.63
C GLU A 526 23.86 -4.67 14.54
N GLN A 527 23.63 -3.42 14.94
CA GLN A 527 23.32 -2.37 13.98
C GLN A 527 24.50 -2.17 13.02
N HIS A 528 24.20 -2.08 11.72
CA HIS A 528 25.19 -1.90 10.68
C HIS A 528 25.98 -0.61 10.89
N LYS A 529 27.30 -0.76 10.99
CA LYS A 529 28.25 0.34 10.99
C LYS A 529 28.68 0.60 9.54
N ASP A 530 28.86 1.87 9.19
CA ASP A 530 29.30 2.28 7.86
C ASP A 530 28.43 1.83 6.69
N TYR A 531 27.11 1.82 6.90
CA TYR A 531 26.15 1.47 5.87
C TYR A 531 25.95 2.60 4.84
N THR A 532 26.69 2.55 3.73
CA THR A 532 26.70 3.60 2.68
C THR A 532 25.31 3.88 2.11
N TYR A 533 24.53 2.85 1.77
CA TYR A 533 23.19 3.04 1.19
C TYR A 533 22.26 3.80 2.15
N ASN A 534 22.26 3.46 3.44
CA ASN A 534 21.47 4.17 4.44
C ASN A 534 21.93 5.63 4.65
N LYS A 535 23.25 5.90 4.56
CA LYS A 535 23.77 7.28 4.58
C LYS A 535 23.24 8.08 3.38
N LEU A 536 23.25 7.49 2.18
CA LEU A 536 22.69 8.14 0.98
C LEU A 536 21.19 8.40 1.12
N LEU A 537 20.41 7.45 1.63
CA LEU A 537 18.98 7.67 1.90
C LEU A 537 18.75 8.80 2.91
N ALA A 538 19.54 8.85 3.98
CA ALA A 538 19.41 9.91 4.99
C ALA A 538 19.65 11.31 4.40
N ASP A 539 20.55 11.44 3.42
CA ASP A 539 20.78 12.70 2.69
C ASP A 539 19.56 13.11 1.82
N GLU A 540 18.65 12.18 1.52
CA GLU A 540 17.43 12.41 0.74
C GLU A 540 16.22 12.81 1.60
N TYR A 541 16.34 12.77 2.93
CA TYR A 541 15.27 13.08 3.89
C TYR A 541 14.98 14.58 3.96
N THR A 542 14.31 15.08 2.93
CA THR A 542 13.91 16.47 2.80
C THR A 542 12.56 16.60 2.09
N PHE A 543 11.87 17.71 2.35
CA PHE A 543 10.70 18.13 1.57
C PHE A 543 11.06 19.08 0.41
N ASP A 544 12.34 19.46 0.29
CA ASP A 544 12.91 20.22 -0.83
C ASP A 544 13.57 19.27 -1.85
N PHE A 545 14.27 19.80 -2.85
CA PHE A 545 15.03 18.98 -3.79
C PHE A 545 16.21 18.27 -3.09
N PRO A 546 16.27 16.93 -3.13
CA PRO A 546 17.36 16.17 -2.53
C PRO A 546 18.67 16.29 -3.34
N PRO A 547 19.83 15.92 -2.78
CA PRO A 547 21.12 16.01 -3.46
C PRO A 547 21.18 15.28 -4.82
N HIS A 548 20.53 14.12 -4.93
CA HIS A 548 20.49 13.35 -6.18
C HIS A 548 19.70 14.06 -7.30
N HIS A 549 18.91 15.10 -7.01
CA HIS A 549 18.14 15.83 -8.02
C HIS A 549 19.02 16.33 -9.18
N ASN A 550 20.24 16.82 -8.86
CA ASN A 550 21.18 17.27 -9.87
C ASN A 550 21.82 16.11 -10.65
N ILE A 551 21.93 14.92 -10.04
CA ILE A 551 22.40 13.70 -10.70
C ILE A 551 21.36 13.23 -11.71
N ILE A 552 20.10 13.09 -11.27
CA ILE A 552 18.97 12.74 -12.14
C ILE A 552 18.84 13.76 -13.28
N LYS A 553 19.04 15.05 -13.02
CA LYS A 553 19.07 16.08 -14.08
C LYS A 553 20.14 15.78 -15.12
N LYS A 554 21.35 15.38 -14.71
CA LYS A 554 22.44 15.00 -15.64
C LYS A 554 22.06 13.75 -16.43
N GLU A 555 21.53 12.71 -15.79
CA GLU A 555 21.06 11.49 -16.47
C GLU A 555 19.98 11.82 -17.52
N CYS A 556 19.02 12.68 -17.16
CA CYS A 556 17.99 13.17 -18.07
C CYS A 556 18.60 13.92 -19.27
N LEU A 557 19.55 14.83 -19.03
CA LEU A 557 20.22 15.57 -20.10
C LEU A 557 21.08 14.66 -20.98
N THR A 558 21.72 13.63 -20.41
CA THR A 558 22.47 12.61 -21.15
C THR A 558 21.54 11.81 -22.06
N CYS A 559 20.39 11.36 -21.56
CA CYS A 559 19.37 10.70 -22.39
C CYS A 559 18.91 11.61 -23.53
N ARG A 560 18.67 12.91 -23.26
CA ARG A 560 18.19 13.87 -24.27
C ARG A 560 19.23 14.18 -25.35
N ASN A 561 20.50 14.32 -24.97
CA ASN A 561 21.54 14.82 -25.87
C ASN A 561 22.46 13.72 -26.42
N ALA A 562 22.42 12.52 -25.85
CA ALA A 562 23.28 11.40 -26.24
C ALA A 562 22.53 10.06 -26.18
N LEU A 563 22.72 9.29 -25.10
CA LEU A 563 22.23 7.94 -24.94
C LEU A 563 22.14 7.58 -23.46
N ALA A 564 21.04 6.94 -23.05
CA ALA A 564 20.88 6.32 -21.74
C ALA A 564 20.33 4.90 -21.89
N LEU A 565 20.79 4.01 -21.03
CA LEU A 565 20.27 2.65 -20.87
C LEU A 565 19.43 2.62 -19.58
N PHE A 566 18.20 2.17 -19.69
CA PHE A 566 17.32 1.92 -18.56
C PHE A 566 17.14 0.43 -18.40
N ASP A 567 17.39 -0.09 -17.21
CA ASP A 567 16.92 -1.41 -16.85
C ASP A 567 15.46 -1.32 -16.39
N MET A 568 14.61 -2.04 -17.13
CA MET A 568 13.16 -2.15 -16.94
C MET A 568 12.78 -3.60 -16.64
N SER A 569 13.74 -4.45 -16.24
CA SER A 569 13.51 -5.87 -15.96
C SER A 569 12.50 -6.11 -14.85
N TYR A 570 12.22 -5.13 -13.99
CA TYR A 570 11.15 -5.25 -13.00
C TYR A 570 9.71 -5.20 -13.58
N PHE A 571 9.53 -4.90 -14.87
CA PHE A 571 8.20 -4.84 -15.51
C PHE A 571 7.50 -6.21 -15.54
N GLY A 572 6.17 -6.18 -15.48
CA GLY A 572 5.33 -7.35 -15.76
C GLY A 572 5.37 -7.69 -17.25
N LYS A 573 5.69 -8.93 -17.60
CA LYS A 573 5.90 -9.39 -18.97
C LYS A 573 5.06 -10.63 -19.21
N PHE A 574 3.85 -10.43 -19.71
CA PHE A 574 2.86 -11.49 -19.83
C PHE A 574 2.57 -11.84 -21.29
N TYR A 575 2.17 -13.09 -21.53
CA TYR A 575 1.62 -13.52 -22.81
C TYR A 575 0.16 -13.92 -22.65
N LEU A 576 -0.72 -13.30 -23.44
CA LEU A 576 -2.13 -13.69 -23.59
C LEU A 576 -2.26 -14.45 -24.93
N VAL A 577 -2.46 -15.77 -24.85
CA VAL A 577 -2.43 -16.65 -26.03
C VAL A 577 -3.63 -17.59 -26.05
N GLY A 578 -4.02 -18.06 -27.23
CA GLY A 578 -5.06 -19.08 -27.40
C GLY A 578 -6.09 -18.77 -28.47
N PRO A 579 -7.02 -19.71 -28.74
CA PRO A 579 -8.04 -19.56 -29.77
C PRO A 579 -8.93 -18.32 -29.60
N GLU A 580 -9.20 -17.89 -28.35
CA GLU A 580 -10.02 -16.72 -28.07
C GLU A 580 -9.22 -15.49 -27.61
N ALA A 581 -7.89 -15.48 -27.79
CA ALA A 581 -7.04 -14.39 -27.30
C ALA A 581 -7.42 -13.02 -27.91
N THR A 582 -7.82 -12.96 -29.18
CA THR A 582 -8.29 -11.71 -29.82
C THR A 582 -9.61 -11.23 -29.22
N LYS A 583 -10.51 -12.14 -28.86
CA LYS A 583 -11.76 -11.80 -28.17
C LYS A 583 -11.49 -11.27 -26.77
N ALA A 584 -10.56 -11.88 -26.04
CA ALA A 584 -10.10 -11.38 -24.75
C ALA A 584 -9.46 -9.98 -24.88
N ALA A 585 -8.55 -9.80 -25.84
CA ALA A 585 -7.85 -8.55 -26.07
C ALA A 585 -8.79 -7.40 -26.42
N ASN A 586 -9.77 -7.63 -27.31
CA ASN A 586 -10.79 -6.65 -27.67
C ASN A 586 -11.70 -6.25 -26.50
N TRP A 587 -11.85 -7.12 -25.50
CA TRP A 587 -12.60 -6.83 -24.30
C TRP A 587 -11.77 -6.07 -23.26
N LEU A 588 -10.52 -6.50 -23.05
CA LEU A 588 -9.63 -5.96 -22.04
C LEU A 588 -9.13 -4.55 -22.38
N PHE A 589 -8.87 -4.27 -23.65
CA PHE A 589 -8.13 -3.09 -24.08
C PHE A 589 -9.01 -2.05 -24.77
N SER A 590 -8.79 -0.78 -24.44
CA SER A 590 -9.54 0.34 -25.00
C SER A 590 -9.16 0.71 -26.45
N ALA A 591 -8.00 0.26 -26.94
CA ALA A 591 -7.54 0.50 -28.30
C ALA A 591 -7.65 -0.77 -29.15
N ASP A 592 -7.76 -0.61 -30.47
CA ASP A 592 -7.66 -1.74 -31.40
C ASP A 592 -6.23 -2.29 -31.45
N VAL A 593 -6.06 -3.45 -30.82
CA VAL A 593 -4.80 -4.21 -30.76
C VAL A 593 -4.73 -5.34 -31.80
N SER A 594 -5.77 -5.51 -32.63
CA SER A 594 -5.88 -6.59 -33.63
C SER A 594 -5.07 -6.33 -34.92
N LYS A 595 -4.12 -5.39 -34.87
CA LYS A 595 -3.20 -5.06 -35.96
C LYS A 595 -2.33 -6.26 -36.35
N ALA A 596 -1.64 -6.19 -37.50
CA ALA A 596 -0.81 -7.30 -37.97
C ALA A 596 0.28 -7.68 -36.94
N PRO A 597 0.70 -8.97 -36.86
CA PRO A 597 1.85 -9.36 -36.05
C PRO A 597 3.09 -8.49 -36.32
N GLY A 598 3.85 -8.18 -35.27
CA GLY A 598 4.92 -7.18 -35.33
C GLY A 598 4.48 -5.75 -35.00
N SER A 599 3.19 -5.53 -34.71
CA SER A 599 2.68 -4.23 -34.23
C SER A 599 2.63 -4.17 -32.71
N THR A 600 2.83 -2.96 -32.17
CA THR A 600 2.66 -2.66 -30.75
C THR A 600 1.72 -1.48 -30.59
N VAL A 601 0.83 -1.56 -29.61
CA VAL A 601 -0.19 -0.55 -29.33
C VAL A 601 -0.14 -0.20 -27.84
N TYR A 602 -0.04 1.10 -27.53
CA TYR A 602 -0.31 1.60 -26.19
C TYR A 602 -1.82 1.67 -25.98
N THR A 603 -2.31 1.14 -24.86
CA THR A 603 -3.74 1.07 -24.55
C THR A 603 -3.95 1.15 -23.04
N CYS A 604 -5.19 1.42 -22.63
CA CYS A 604 -5.61 1.22 -21.26
C CYS A 604 -6.34 -0.12 -21.12
N MET A 605 -6.26 -0.71 -19.92
CA MET A 605 -7.25 -1.67 -19.43
C MET A 605 -8.27 -0.92 -18.58
N LEU A 606 -9.54 -1.07 -18.93
CA LEU A 606 -10.64 -0.40 -18.24
C LEU A 606 -11.48 -1.40 -17.49
N ASN A 607 -12.09 -0.92 -16.41
CA ASN A 607 -13.10 -1.67 -15.70
C ASN A 607 -14.51 -1.37 -16.26
N LYS A 608 -15.51 -2.17 -15.87
CA LYS A 608 -16.91 -2.02 -16.30
C LYS A 608 -17.55 -0.61 -16.11
N ARG A 609 -16.95 0.29 -15.31
CA ARG A 609 -17.43 1.67 -15.09
C ARG A 609 -16.64 2.70 -15.92
N GLY A 610 -15.69 2.27 -16.74
CA GLY A 610 -14.77 3.12 -17.49
C GLY A 610 -13.59 3.66 -16.66
N GLY A 611 -13.40 3.19 -15.42
CA GLY A 611 -12.21 3.51 -14.62
C GLY A 611 -10.98 2.77 -15.17
N VAL A 612 -9.82 3.42 -15.12
CA VAL A 612 -8.56 2.86 -15.61
C VAL A 612 -7.97 1.93 -14.55
N GLU A 613 -7.76 0.67 -14.91
CA GLU A 613 -7.09 -0.34 -14.07
C GLU A 613 -5.59 -0.37 -14.33
N SER A 614 -5.19 -0.01 -15.55
CA SER A 614 -3.80 0.13 -15.96
C SER A 614 -3.69 0.80 -17.33
N ASP A 615 -2.53 1.36 -17.62
CA ASP A 615 -2.02 1.58 -18.95
C ASP A 615 -0.85 0.65 -19.24
N LEU A 616 -0.78 0.14 -20.47
CA LEU A 616 0.22 -0.85 -20.85
C LEU A 616 0.47 -0.82 -22.36
N THR A 617 1.45 -1.61 -22.77
CA THR A 617 1.68 -1.85 -24.20
C THR A 617 1.37 -3.29 -24.56
N VAL A 618 0.69 -3.46 -25.69
CA VAL A 618 0.22 -4.74 -26.20
C VAL A 618 0.81 -4.94 -27.57
N SER A 619 1.54 -6.04 -27.74
CA SER A 619 2.24 -6.39 -28.96
C SER A 619 1.63 -7.65 -29.56
N ARG A 620 1.09 -7.59 -30.79
CA ARG A 620 0.56 -8.80 -31.46
C ARG A 620 1.72 -9.63 -32.00
N ILE A 621 1.85 -10.86 -31.52
CA ILE A 621 2.98 -11.74 -31.82
C ILE A 621 2.56 -12.90 -32.73
N SER A 622 3.54 -13.48 -33.41
CA SER A 622 3.38 -14.76 -34.11
C SER A 622 3.74 -15.92 -33.18
N SER A 623 3.12 -17.08 -33.39
CA SER A 623 3.47 -18.32 -32.70
C SER A 623 4.92 -18.70 -33.03
N GLY A 624 5.69 -19.06 -32.01
CA GLY A 624 7.11 -19.37 -32.15
C GLY A 624 7.48 -20.79 -31.74
N ASP A 625 8.71 -20.96 -31.26
CA ASP A 625 9.26 -22.23 -30.80
C ASP A 625 8.78 -22.53 -29.37
N PRO A 626 8.24 -23.73 -29.07
CA PRO A 626 7.80 -24.10 -27.73
C PRO A 626 8.88 -23.96 -26.64
N SER A 627 10.16 -24.03 -27.02
CA SER A 627 11.31 -23.91 -26.11
C SER A 627 11.77 -22.46 -25.85
N SER A 628 11.21 -21.48 -26.56
CA SER A 628 11.63 -20.07 -26.47
C SER A 628 10.66 -19.25 -25.60
N PRO A 629 11.09 -18.72 -24.44
CA PRO A 629 10.25 -17.82 -23.64
C PRO A 629 9.95 -16.50 -24.35
N LEU A 630 10.79 -16.10 -25.32
CA LEU A 630 10.61 -14.86 -26.10
C LEU A 630 9.56 -15.00 -27.21
N ALA A 631 9.34 -16.22 -27.68
CA ALA A 631 8.43 -16.53 -28.79
C ALA A 631 7.69 -17.84 -28.48
N PRO A 632 6.78 -17.84 -27.49
CA PRO A 632 6.12 -19.07 -27.06
C PRO A 632 5.31 -19.67 -28.21
N ALA A 633 5.26 -20.99 -28.27
CA ALA A 633 4.34 -21.69 -29.15
C ALA A 633 2.92 -21.68 -28.58
N PHE A 634 1.95 -21.35 -29.42
CA PHE A 634 0.53 -21.39 -29.11
C PHE A 634 -0.31 -21.64 -30.37
N GLN A 635 -1.56 -22.05 -30.15
CA GLN A 635 -2.59 -22.12 -31.19
C GLN A 635 -3.49 -20.88 -31.13
N GLY A 636 -3.93 -20.38 -32.28
CA GLY A 636 -4.75 -19.17 -32.37
C GLY A 636 -3.91 -17.89 -32.40
N ASP A 637 -4.39 -16.84 -31.74
CA ASP A 637 -3.70 -15.55 -31.65
C ASP A 637 -2.87 -15.43 -30.37
N GLY A 638 -1.90 -14.50 -30.38
CA GLY A 638 -1.06 -14.22 -29.24
C GLY A 638 -0.71 -12.75 -29.09
N TYR A 639 -0.64 -12.30 -27.84
CA TYR A 639 -0.32 -10.93 -27.46
C TYR A 639 0.73 -10.94 -26.34
N TYR A 640 1.78 -10.14 -26.50
CA TYR A 640 2.73 -9.83 -25.45
C TYR A 640 2.34 -8.52 -24.76
N LEU A 641 2.31 -8.55 -23.43
CA LEU A 641 1.88 -7.46 -22.56
C LEU A 641 3.08 -6.99 -21.74
N ALA A 642 3.47 -5.72 -21.89
CA ALA A 642 4.45 -5.08 -21.01
C ALA A 642 3.75 -4.09 -20.08
N ILE A 643 3.80 -4.38 -18.78
CA ILE A 643 3.03 -3.75 -17.72
C ILE A 643 3.98 -3.15 -16.68
N GLY A 644 3.61 -1.98 -16.13
CA GLY A 644 4.38 -1.35 -15.06
C GLY A 644 4.61 -2.30 -13.89
N GLY A 645 5.88 -2.49 -13.50
CA GLY A 645 6.25 -3.53 -12.53
C GLY A 645 5.56 -3.41 -11.16
N ALA A 646 5.29 -2.18 -10.72
CA ALA A 646 4.60 -1.92 -9.46
C ALA A 646 3.11 -2.31 -9.47
N VAL A 647 2.49 -2.58 -10.62
CA VAL A 647 1.07 -2.97 -10.72
C VAL A 647 0.86 -4.31 -11.43
N ALA A 648 1.96 -5.02 -11.73
CA ALA A 648 1.93 -6.27 -12.49
C ALA A 648 1.01 -7.33 -11.86
N GLN A 649 1.07 -7.53 -10.54
CA GLN A 649 0.21 -8.47 -9.83
C GLN A 649 -1.29 -8.10 -9.93
N HIS A 650 -1.64 -6.83 -9.72
CA HIS A 650 -3.01 -6.35 -9.86
C HIS A 650 -3.55 -6.61 -11.27
N ASN A 651 -2.74 -6.34 -12.28
CA ASN A 651 -3.11 -6.55 -13.68
C ASN A 651 -3.22 -8.02 -14.05
N TRP A 652 -2.32 -8.87 -13.54
CA TRP A 652 -2.44 -10.32 -13.67
C TRP A 652 -3.79 -10.80 -13.14
N SER A 653 -4.15 -10.39 -11.92
CA SER A 653 -5.43 -10.73 -11.30
C SER A 653 -6.61 -10.18 -12.10
N HIS A 654 -6.57 -8.92 -12.56
CA HIS A 654 -7.64 -8.33 -13.36
C HIS A 654 -7.89 -9.09 -14.66
N ILE A 655 -6.83 -9.36 -15.43
CA ILE A 655 -6.93 -10.13 -16.69
C ILE A 655 -7.47 -11.52 -16.40
N THR A 656 -6.92 -12.21 -15.39
CA THR A 656 -7.36 -13.54 -14.98
C THR A 656 -8.84 -13.56 -14.62
N THR A 657 -9.32 -12.61 -13.81
CA THR A 657 -10.75 -12.50 -13.46
C THR A 657 -11.63 -12.32 -14.69
N VAL A 658 -11.22 -11.48 -15.65
CA VAL A 658 -11.96 -11.29 -16.90
C VAL A 658 -12.03 -12.58 -17.71
N LEU A 659 -10.90 -13.29 -17.89
CA LEU A 659 -10.87 -14.55 -18.63
C LEU A 659 -11.79 -15.60 -17.98
N GLN A 660 -11.78 -15.68 -16.65
CA GLN A 660 -12.63 -16.58 -15.87
C GLN A 660 -14.11 -16.23 -15.98
N ASP A 661 -14.47 -14.96 -15.78
CA ASP A 661 -15.86 -14.49 -15.80
C ASP A 661 -16.49 -14.67 -17.20
N MET A 662 -15.69 -14.46 -18.25
CA MET A 662 -16.11 -14.63 -19.64
C MET A 662 -15.94 -16.07 -20.16
N LYS A 663 -15.31 -16.96 -19.37
CA LYS A 663 -15.04 -18.37 -19.74
C LYS A 663 -14.26 -18.52 -21.05
N LEU A 664 -13.30 -17.62 -21.29
CA LEU A 664 -12.55 -17.58 -22.55
C LEU A 664 -11.47 -18.66 -22.59
N GLN A 665 -11.35 -19.35 -23.73
CA GLN A 665 -10.30 -20.32 -24.00
C GLN A 665 -8.97 -19.62 -24.30
N CYS A 666 -8.35 -19.08 -23.27
CA CYS A 666 -7.09 -18.35 -23.30
C CYS A 666 -6.16 -18.84 -22.18
N LYS A 667 -4.86 -18.72 -22.42
CA LYS A 667 -3.82 -18.89 -21.40
C LYS A 667 -3.13 -17.55 -21.19
N LEU A 668 -2.99 -17.18 -19.92
CA LEU A 668 -2.11 -16.09 -19.49
C LEU A 668 -0.82 -16.72 -18.95
N ILE A 669 0.33 -16.26 -19.42
CA ILE A 669 1.65 -16.77 -19.04
C ILE A 669 2.46 -15.61 -18.50
N ASP A 670 3.07 -15.78 -17.32
CA ASP A 670 3.98 -14.79 -16.74
C ASP A 670 5.43 -15.18 -17.04
N CYS A 671 6.15 -14.34 -17.78
CA CYS A 671 7.58 -14.51 -18.05
C CYS A 671 8.40 -13.40 -17.38
N SER A 672 7.90 -12.82 -16.28
CA SER A 672 8.52 -11.65 -15.65
C SER A 672 9.89 -11.93 -15.06
N GLU A 673 10.09 -13.12 -14.51
CA GLU A 673 11.38 -13.59 -13.97
C GLU A 673 12.32 -14.12 -15.06
N GLU A 674 11.77 -14.59 -16.18
CA GLU A 674 12.53 -15.26 -17.25
C GLU A 674 13.13 -14.27 -18.25
N LEU A 675 12.59 -13.05 -18.31
CA LEU A 675 12.93 -12.05 -19.31
C LEU A 675 13.48 -10.77 -18.66
N GLY A 676 14.68 -10.37 -19.02
CA GLY A 676 15.18 -9.02 -18.79
C GLY A 676 14.59 -8.02 -19.79
N MET A 677 14.45 -6.76 -19.40
CA MET A 677 13.99 -5.70 -20.30
C MET A 677 14.90 -4.50 -20.16
N MET A 678 15.56 -4.12 -21.25
CA MET A 678 16.35 -2.91 -21.30
C MET A 678 15.73 -1.91 -22.25
N SER A 679 15.87 -0.62 -21.97
CA SER A 679 15.46 0.45 -22.87
C SER A 679 16.63 1.35 -23.18
N LEU A 680 16.99 1.42 -24.47
CA LEU A 680 18.05 2.30 -24.94
C LEU A 680 17.42 3.53 -25.59
N GLN A 681 17.66 4.70 -24.98
CA GLN A 681 16.98 5.94 -25.32
C GLN A 681 17.95 7.08 -25.58
N GLY A 682 17.66 7.87 -26.60
CA GLY A 682 18.41 9.08 -26.94
C GLY A 682 18.69 9.19 -28.43
N PRO A 683 19.18 10.35 -28.91
CA PRO A 683 19.46 10.56 -30.33
C PRO A 683 20.50 9.59 -30.92
N LEU A 684 21.39 9.03 -30.10
CA LEU A 684 22.44 8.10 -30.56
C LEU A 684 22.04 6.61 -30.49
N SER A 685 20.82 6.29 -30.06
CA SER A 685 20.40 4.91 -29.80
C SER A 685 20.45 4.01 -31.03
N ARG A 686 19.97 4.51 -32.17
CA ARG A 686 20.01 3.78 -33.44
C ARG A 686 21.46 3.47 -33.85
N THR A 687 22.34 4.46 -33.81
CA THR A 687 23.73 4.30 -34.24
C THR A 687 24.42 3.20 -33.44
N VAL A 688 24.26 3.22 -32.11
CA VAL A 688 24.85 2.22 -31.23
C VAL A 688 24.21 0.83 -31.41
N LEU A 689 22.89 0.75 -31.50
CA LEU A 689 22.21 -0.55 -31.70
C LEU A 689 22.52 -1.16 -33.06
N GLN A 690 22.69 -0.35 -34.11
CA GLN A 690 22.95 -0.84 -35.46
C GLN A 690 24.28 -1.62 -35.55
N GLU A 691 25.27 -1.26 -34.72
CA GLU A 691 26.54 -1.99 -34.63
C GLU A 691 26.39 -3.37 -33.97
N LEU A 692 25.33 -3.57 -33.19
CA LEU A 692 25.10 -4.79 -32.41
C LEU A 692 24.06 -5.71 -33.04
N LEU A 693 23.18 -5.18 -33.89
CA LEU A 693 22.03 -5.91 -34.41
C LEU A 693 22.22 -6.28 -35.88
N ASP A 694 21.76 -7.48 -36.23
CA ASP A 694 21.76 -8.00 -37.60
C ASP A 694 20.60 -7.47 -38.48
N THR A 695 19.90 -6.45 -38.00
CA THR A 695 18.66 -5.92 -38.58
C THR A 695 18.79 -4.43 -38.89
N ASP A 696 18.27 -3.99 -40.03
CA ASP A 696 18.16 -2.57 -40.38
C ASP A 696 17.19 -1.84 -39.44
N LEU A 697 17.70 -0.80 -38.75
CA LEU A 697 16.97 0.04 -37.80
C LEU A 697 16.56 1.40 -38.39
N SER A 698 16.65 1.58 -39.71
CA SER A 698 16.11 2.74 -40.42
C SER A 698 14.62 2.93 -40.12
N ASN A 699 14.10 4.14 -40.32
CA ASN A 699 12.70 4.41 -40.03
C ASN A 699 11.77 3.61 -40.95
N GLU A 700 12.24 3.35 -42.16
CA GLU A 700 11.55 2.64 -43.23
C GLU A 700 11.51 1.13 -42.91
N ALA A 701 12.62 0.54 -42.45
CA ALA A 701 12.71 -0.90 -42.15
C ALA A 701 12.19 -1.27 -40.76
N PHE A 702 12.27 -0.36 -39.78
CA PHE A 702 11.79 -0.54 -38.41
C PHE A 702 10.95 0.67 -37.95
N PRO A 703 9.69 0.76 -38.42
CA PRO A 703 8.83 1.90 -38.14
C PRO A 703 8.50 2.10 -36.66
N PHE A 704 7.91 3.26 -36.37
CA PHE A 704 7.42 3.56 -35.03
C PHE A 704 6.31 2.59 -34.59
N SER A 705 6.30 2.20 -33.30
CA SER A 705 5.24 1.35 -32.72
C SER A 705 5.17 -0.06 -33.32
N THR A 706 6.33 -0.61 -33.70
CA THR A 706 6.48 -1.99 -34.16
C THR A 706 7.48 -2.75 -33.29
N HIS A 707 7.42 -4.06 -33.38
CA HIS A 707 8.41 -4.95 -32.78
C HIS A 707 8.92 -6.00 -33.76
N ARG A 708 10.12 -6.52 -33.48
CA ARG A 708 10.73 -7.64 -34.21
C ARG A 708 11.62 -8.43 -33.26
N LEU A 709 11.67 -9.74 -33.47
CA LEU A 709 12.68 -10.61 -32.90
C LEU A 709 13.95 -10.50 -33.73
N VAL A 710 15.05 -10.07 -33.10
CA VAL A 710 16.35 -9.87 -33.75
C VAL A 710 17.45 -10.59 -32.98
N LYS A 711 18.61 -10.80 -33.61
CA LYS A 711 19.80 -11.29 -32.91
C LYS A 711 20.70 -10.12 -32.56
N ALA A 712 21.30 -10.18 -31.37
CA ALA A 712 22.26 -9.19 -30.92
C ALA A 712 23.64 -9.81 -30.74
N ALA A 713 24.68 -9.10 -31.19
CA ALA A 713 26.09 -9.38 -30.99
C ALA A 713 26.59 -10.78 -31.45
N GLY A 714 25.99 -11.35 -32.50
CA GLY A 714 26.47 -12.61 -33.12
C GLY A 714 26.12 -13.89 -32.36
N CYS A 715 25.32 -13.83 -31.30
CA CYS A 715 24.89 -15.01 -30.56
C CYS A 715 23.64 -15.63 -31.21
N THR A 716 23.84 -16.70 -31.98
CA THR A 716 22.82 -17.75 -32.11
C THR A 716 23.44 -19.11 -31.98
N GLY A 717 23.08 -19.84 -30.93
CA GLY A 717 23.13 -21.30 -30.90
C GLY A 717 24.53 -21.92 -30.83
N THR A 718 24.68 -22.81 -29.86
CA THR A 718 25.74 -23.85 -29.75
C THR A 718 27.17 -23.36 -29.65
N ASP A 719 27.50 -22.72 -28.52
CA ASP A 719 28.58 -23.16 -27.63
C ASP A 719 28.38 -22.44 -26.29
N ILE A 720 27.97 -23.20 -25.27
CA ILE A 720 27.63 -22.73 -23.91
C ILE A 720 26.40 -21.79 -23.84
N GLY A 721 25.21 -22.34 -24.06
CA GLY A 721 23.98 -21.96 -23.35
C GLY A 721 23.34 -20.56 -23.47
N MET A 722 23.93 -19.55 -24.13
CA MET A 722 23.31 -18.21 -24.26
C MET A 722 22.52 -18.05 -25.56
N GLN A 723 21.19 -17.91 -25.47
CA GLN A 723 20.33 -17.41 -26.55
C GLN A 723 19.96 -15.95 -26.27
N THR A 724 20.64 -14.97 -26.88
CA THR A 724 20.25 -13.56 -26.85
C THR A 724 19.44 -13.19 -28.10
N SER A 725 18.20 -13.68 -28.13
CA SER A 725 17.18 -13.07 -28.98
C SER A 725 16.63 -11.84 -28.27
N ALA A 726 16.41 -10.76 -29.01
CA ALA A 726 15.81 -9.54 -28.46
C ALA A 726 14.42 -9.29 -29.07
N LEU A 727 13.38 -9.17 -28.24
CA LEU A 727 12.15 -8.52 -28.69
C LEU A 727 12.40 -7.02 -28.61
N MET A 728 12.67 -6.40 -29.76
CA MET A 728 12.78 -4.95 -29.83
C MET A 728 11.41 -4.33 -29.97
N ILE A 729 11.07 -3.37 -29.11
CA ILE A 729 9.85 -2.57 -29.24
C ILE A 729 10.22 -1.11 -29.38
N ARG A 730 9.79 -0.48 -30.48
CA ARG A 730 10.00 0.96 -30.70
C ARG A 730 8.90 1.76 -30.04
N HIS A 731 9.13 2.20 -28.79
CA HIS A 731 8.23 3.11 -28.09
C HIS A 731 8.56 4.58 -28.39
N TRP A 732 7.56 5.44 -28.21
CA TRP A 732 7.59 6.92 -28.31
C TRP A 732 8.21 7.65 -29.53
N LYS A 733 7.49 8.71 -29.94
CA LYS A 733 7.99 9.82 -30.76
C LYS A 733 8.05 11.04 -29.84
N GLN A 734 9.22 11.37 -29.28
CA GLN A 734 9.37 12.66 -28.59
C GLN A 734 9.41 13.77 -29.64
N ALA A 735 8.30 14.50 -29.78
CA ALA A 735 8.27 15.75 -30.54
C ALA A 735 8.77 16.88 -29.63
N TRP A 736 10.08 17.11 -29.61
CA TRP A 736 10.68 18.30 -29.03
C TRP A 736 11.85 18.73 -29.91
N HIS A 737 11.64 19.75 -30.74
CA HIS A 737 12.72 20.46 -31.43
C HIS A 737 12.62 21.94 -31.09
N SER A 738 13.68 22.50 -30.51
CA SER A 738 13.93 23.94 -30.52
C SER A 738 14.66 24.29 -31.82
N PRO A 739 14.24 25.32 -32.58
CA PRO A 739 14.97 25.77 -33.74
C PRO A 739 16.28 26.46 -33.30
N ALA A 740 17.41 26.05 -33.87
CA ALA A 740 18.68 26.77 -33.74
C ALA A 740 18.95 27.61 -35.00
N SER A 741 19.54 28.78 -34.75
CA SER A 741 20.14 29.76 -35.67
C SER A 741 19.25 30.89 -36.22
N SER A 742 19.08 31.93 -35.40
CA SER A 742 19.63 33.25 -35.77
C SER A 742 19.98 34.01 -34.48
N SER A 743 21.24 34.43 -34.35
CA SER A 743 21.62 35.47 -33.38
C SER A 743 20.90 36.77 -33.77
N PRO A 744 20.40 37.55 -32.80
CA PRO A 744 21.29 38.55 -32.19
C PRO A 744 21.17 38.64 -30.65
N ALA A 745 22.33 38.89 -30.02
CA ALA A 745 22.56 39.53 -28.73
C ALA A 745 21.59 39.23 -27.56
N PHE A 746 22.01 38.34 -26.64
CA PHE A 746 21.52 38.33 -25.26
C PHE A 746 22.45 39.18 -24.36
N PRO A 747 21.91 40.06 -23.49
CA PRO A 747 22.65 40.59 -22.36
C PRO A 747 22.85 39.51 -21.30
N SER A 748 24.05 39.46 -20.75
CA SER A 748 24.48 38.66 -19.60
C SER A 748 23.48 38.70 -18.44
N TRP A 749 23.01 37.52 -17.99
CA TRP A 749 22.33 37.37 -16.71
C TRP A 749 23.36 36.98 -15.64
N ASP A 750 23.73 37.97 -14.85
CA ASP A 750 24.61 37.89 -13.70
C ASP A 750 23.80 37.45 -12.47
N GLY A 751 24.30 36.46 -11.74
CA GLY A 751 23.66 35.93 -10.55
C GLY A 751 23.62 36.99 -9.44
N ARG A 752 22.41 37.31 -8.94
CA ARG A 752 22.26 38.04 -7.67
C ARG A 752 20.90 37.78 -7.01
N LEU A 753 20.97 36.99 -5.93
CA LEU A 753 20.28 37.16 -4.63
C LEU A 753 18.95 37.92 -4.64
N TRP A 754 17.85 37.19 -4.43
CA TRP A 754 16.55 37.78 -4.10
C TRP A 754 16.43 37.97 -2.57
N LYS A 755 16.41 39.22 -2.11
CA LYS A 755 15.93 39.61 -0.77
C LYS A 755 14.47 40.11 -0.88
N PRO A 756 13.62 39.86 0.12
CA PRO A 756 12.19 40.15 0.04
C PRO A 756 11.91 41.63 0.26
N LYS A 757 11.00 42.23 -0.51
CA LYS A 757 10.46 43.57 -0.26
C LYS A 757 9.00 43.52 0.20
N LYS A 758 8.77 44.23 1.30
CA LYS A 758 7.50 44.52 1.98
C LYS A 758 6.48 45.21 1.04
N LEU A 759 5.21 44.89 1.22
CA LEU A 759 4.06 45.67 0.74
C LEU A 759 3.59 46.65 1.83
N PRO A 760 3.17 47.88 1.51
CA PRO A 760 2.45 48.75 2.42
C PRO A 760 0.92 48.68 2.21
N ALA A 761 0.20 49.05 3.28
CA ALA A 761 -1.24 49.02 3.43
C ALA A 761 -1.94 50.34 3.02
N SER A 762 -3.25 50.25 2.72
CA SER A 762 -4.36 51.24 2.81
C SER A 762 -5.35 51.04 1.64
N SER A 763 -6.61 51.45 1.63
CA SER A 763 -7.77 51.40 2.54
C SER A 763 -8.95 52.04 1.75
N ALA A 764 -10.19 51.61 2.01
CA ALA A 764 -11.48 52.32 1.83
C ALA A 764 -12.41 52.02 0.61
N ALA A 765 -13.56 51.44 0.99
CA ALA A 765 -14.95 51.37 0.52
C ALA A 765 -15.54 52.27 -0.62
N SER A 766 -16.50 51.73 -1.41
CA SER A 766 -17.96 51.90 -1.20
C SER A 766 -18.86 51.53 -2.42
N SER A 767 -20.00 50.89 -2.11
CA SER A 767 -21.35 50.82 -2.75
C SER A 767 -21.62 51.12 -4.24
N ALA A 768 -22.35 50.22 -4.92
CA ALA A 768 -23.78 50.37 -5.28
C ALA A 768 -24.22 49.49 -6.48
N SER A 769 -25.45 48.96 -6.40
CA SER A 769 -26.25 48.30 -7.46
C SER A 769 -27.55 49.10 -7.64
N PRO A 770 -28.20 49.10 -8.82
CA PRO A 770 -29.50 48.40 -8.92
C PRO A 770 -29.85 47.73 -10.29
N ARG A 771 -30.52 46.56 -10.19
CA ARG A 771 -31.67 45.95 -10.95
C ARG A 771 -32.06 46.56 -12.33
N MET A 772 -32.55 45.85 -13.37
CA MET A 772 -33.46 44.69 -13.55
C MET A 772 -33.52 44.41 -15.09
N ARG A 773 -33.64 43.19 -15.65
CA ARG A 773 -34.89 42.41 -15.86
C ARG A 773 -34.58 40.98 -16.35
N ARG A 774 -35.55 40.12 -16.06
CA ARG A 774 -35.63 38.66 -16.16
C ARG A 774 -35.58 38.09 -17.59
N CYS A 775 -34.97 36.92 -17.73
CA CYS A 775 -35.50 35.83 -18.57
C CYS A 775 -35.23 34.50 -17.85
N GLN A 776 -36.27 33.70 -17.63
CA GLN A 776 -36.22 32.39 -16.98
C GLN A 776 -35.66 31.34 -17.93
N CYS A 777 -34.64 30.59 -17.50
CA CYS A 777 -34.43 29.20 -17.89
C CYS A 777 -33.66 28.48 -16.78
N SER A 778 -34.12 27.26 -16.51
CA SER A 778 -33.84 26.40 -15.37
C SER A 778 -32.41 25.86 -15.29
N ALA A 779 -31.85 25.97 -14.07
CA ALA A 779 -30.98 25.01 -13.37
C ALA A 779 -29.89 24.26 -14.15
N LEU A 780 -28.66 24.80 -14.11
CA LEU A 780 -27.40 24.03 -14.03
C LEU A 780 -26.42 24.85 -13.18
N ARG A 781 -26.04 24.32 -11.99
CA ARG A 781 -25.01 24.92 -11.13
C ARG A 781 -23.63 24.76 -11.80
N PRO A 782 -22.75 25.78 -11.74
CA PRO A 782 -21.42 25.71 -12.33
C PRO A 782 -20.51 24.83 -11.47
N SER A 783 -19.91 23.82 -12.09
CA SER A 783 -18.79 23.06 -11.57
C SER A 783 -17.58 23.97 -11.42
N GLY A 784 -17.18 24.22 -10.18
CA GLY A 784 -15.91 24.87 -9.85
C GLY A 784 -14.76 24.03 -10.37
N GLY A 785 -13.86 24.69 -11.12
CA GLY A 785 -12.69 24.08 -11.72
C GLY A 785 -11.77 23.47 -10.66
N MET A 786 -11.72 22.14 -10.63
CA MET A 786 -10.63 21.38 -10.02
C MET A 786 -9.41 21.45 -10.93
N ALA A 787 -8.40 22.22 -10.55
CA ALA A 787 -7.04 21.97 -11.01
C ALA A 787 -6.48 20.78 -10.21
N ARG A 788 -6.78 19.55 -10.65
CA ARG A 788 -6.12 18.34 -10.13
C ARG A 788 -4.73 18.25 -10.73
N TRP A 789 -3.70 18.40 -9.90
CA TRP A 789 -2.34 18.03 -10.25
C TRP A 789 -2.23 16.50 -10.16
N TRP A 790 -2.45 15.83 -11.29
CA TRP A 790 -2.09 14.43 -11.45
C TRP A 790 -0.60 14.37 -11.79
N ALA A 791 0.19 13.71 -10.95
CA ALA A 791 1.51 13.23 -11.35
C ALA A 791 1.32 11.98 -12.22
N THR A 792 0.89 12.19 -13.47
CA THR A 792 0.99 11.18 -14.52
C THR A 792 2.40 11.20 -15.07
N SER A 793 3.16 10.12 -14.88
CA SER A 793 4.34 9.82 -15.69
C SER A 793 3.92 9.36 -17.09
N ALA A 794 3.17 10.20 -17.80
CA ALA A 794 2.81 10.04 -19.21
C ALA A 794 2.42 11.43 -19.74
N GLY A 795 3.36 12.11 -20.41
CA GLY A 795 3.12 13.42 -21.00
C GLY A 795 2.16 13.32 -22.19
N GLN A 796 1.07 14.08 -22.16
CA GLN A 796 0.21 14.38 -23.31
C GLN A 796 0.34 15.85 -23.69
N ILE A 797 0.66 16.17 -24.95
CA ILE A 797 0.44 17.50 -25.56
C ILE A 797 -0.03 17.33 -27.02
N LEU A 798 -1.00 18.17 -27.41
CA LEU A 798 -1.66 18.27 -28.73
C LEU A 798 -0.71 18.36 -29.94
N ALA A 799 -1.15 17.80 -31.07
CA ALA A 799 -0.41 17.72 -32.32
C ALA A 799 -0.74 18.86 -33.32
N LEU A 800 0.29 19.43 -33.95
CA LEU A 800 0.26 20.18 -35.23
C LEU A 800 1.56 19.87 -36.05
N PRO A 801 1.60 20.05 -37.39
CA PRO A 801 2.41 19.21 -38.26
C PRO A 801 3.87 19.67 -38.52
N LEU A 802 4.79 18.71 -38.30
CA LEU A 802 6.02 18.28 -39.00
C LEU A 802 6.99 19.29 -39.67
N THR A 803 8.29 19.17 -39.35
CA THR A 803 9.38 18.65 -40.25
C THR A 803 10.75 18.50 -39.53
N LYS A 804 11.48 17.37 -39.80
CA LYS A 804 12.86 16.92 -39.37
C LYS A 804 13.02 16.03 -38.10
N PRO A 805 14.06 15.15 -38.03
CA PRO A 805 13.96 13.79 -37.46
C PRO A 805 14.05 13.74 -35.92
N SER A 806 13.31 12.82 -35.31
CA SER A 806 13.09 12.67 -33.87
C SER A 806 13.99 11.60 -33.22
N PRO A 807 14.39 11.76 -31.95
CA PRO A 807 15.09 10.72 -31.18
C PRO A 807 14.23 9.45 -31.08
N THR A 808 14.87 8.29 -31.10
CA THR A 808 14.21 6.97 -31.09
C THR A 808 14.40 6.30 -29.74
N VAL A 809 13.30 5.87 -29.11
CA VAL A 809 13.33 4.99 -27.94
C VAL A 809 13.16 3.56 -28.46
N THR A 810 14.13 2.71 -28.16
CA THR A 810 14.11 1.30 -28.54
C THR A 810 14.28 0.47 -27.27
N SER A 811 13.23 -0.25 -26.88
CA SER A 811 13.34 -1.26 -25.83
C SER A 811 13.82 -2.57 -26.44
N VAL A 812 14.75 -3.24 -25.78
CA VAL A 812 15.37 -4.53 -26.12
C VAL A 812 15.08 -5.46 -24.95
N ILE A 813 14.20 -6.44 -25.14
CA ILE A 813 13.93 -7.48 -24.13
C ILE A 813 14.96 -8.58 -24.33
N LEU A 814 15.83 -8.83 -23.37
CA LEU A 814 16.85 -9.88 -23.44
C LEU A 814 16.51 -11.02 -22.49
N ARG A 815 16.87 -12.26 -22.85
CA ARG A 815 16.88 -13.37 -21.90
C ARG A 815 18.11 -13.26 -21.01
N GLY A 816 17.93 -13.43 -19.70
CA GLY A 816 19.01 -13.79 -18.79
C GLY A 816 18.59 -15.05 -18.04
N ASP A 817 19.43 -16.07 -18.04
CA ASP A 817 19.21 -17.26 -17.22
C ASP A 817 19.69 -16.97 -15.78
N LEU A 818 18.87 -17.35 -14.79
CA LEU A 818 19.17 -17.31 -13.34
C LEU A 818 20.29 -18.29 -12.94
#